data_AF-V4TIV6-F1
#
_entry.id   AF-V4TIV6-F1
#
_cell.length_a   1.000
_cell.length_b   1.000
_cell.length_c   1.000
_cell.angle_alpha   90.00
_cell.angle_beta   90.00
_cell.angle_gamma   90.00
#
_symmetry.space_group_name_H-M   'P 1'
#
loop_
_entity.id
_entity.type
_entity.pdbx_description
1 polymer ?
#
loop_
_entity_poly.entity_id
_entity_poly.type
_entity_poly.pdbx_seq_one_letter_code
_entity_poly.pdbx_strand_id
1 'polypeptide(L)'
;MTVFSVRQVVPVDYEAEVSQRLLEATLAGDLKSATECIADPYVDVNFVGAVSLKTRKTEVVLREGKPSEVRVEFEEFKSDVTALFLAAHSGNVTLVKKLLSTGADVNQKLFRGFATTIAVREGHLEILEILLKAGASQPACEEALLEASCHGQARLAELLMGSDLIRPHVAVHSLVTACCRGFVDVVDTLMKCGVDINATDRLLLQSLKPSLHTNVDCSALVAAVVSRQVSVVQLLLQAGAKTDMKVRLGAWSWDTTTGEEFRVGAGLAEPYAITWCAVEYFEITGSILRMLLQHLSYNSPHYGRTLLHHAILCGCTGAVAVLLSCGADAQCPIRTQKTEFHPIHLAARLGFSTILQSLIDSGCDLNTKTESGETALMISAKYKQEECVKVLAKVGADFGLVSVSGQSASSIAGSNWWSVGFQRAVLDTIRSGNIPKSSNVAVFSPLMFIAQAGDIAALKALIGREELNLDYQDDNGFSAVMVAASKGHVEVFRELVYAGADVKLLNKSGKTAIMLSELNQNCDLFEKVMLEFALEKGNRNAGGFYALHCAARRGDLDAVRLLTSRGYGVNVPDGDGYTPLMLAAREGHGPMCELLISNGAVCDIKNARGETALSLARKNSSMKNDAELVILDEVARMLVLGGGHVLKHTKGGKGTPHRKDIRMLGSEGVLRWGNSRRRNVICREAKLGPSPAFQKNRRGKGDVNEPGVFHIVTTKNNEVHFVCQGGLEMAELWVRGIMLVTKAAMHG
;
A
#
# COMPACT_ATOMS: atom_id res chain seq x y z
N MET A 1 6.90 104.96 -49.56
CA MET A 1 8.00 103.98 -49.60
C MET A 1 7.65 102.88 -48.63
N THR A 2 7.30 101.74 -49.19
CA THR A 2 6.64 100.60 -48.56
C THR A 2 7.67 99.70 -47.87
N VAL A 3 7.39 99.40 -46.60
CA VAL A 3 8.07 98.40 -45.77
C VAL A 3 7.73 97.02 -46.33
N PHE A 4 8.74 96.28 -46.80
CA PHE A 4 8.57 94.91 -47.25
C PHE A 4 8.43 93.99 -46.02
N SER A 5 7.22 93.47 -45.84
CA SER A 5 6.90 92.30 -45.02
C SER A 5 7.60 91.08 -45.59
N VAL A 6 8.71 90.66 -44.99
CA VAL A 6 9.34 89.37 -45.26
C VAL A 6 8.47 88.29 -44.62
N ARG A 7 7.62 87.63 -45.44
CA ARG A 7 7.02 86.34 -45.07
C ARG A 7 8.16 85.33 -44.97
N GLN A 8 8.53 84.96 -43.75
CA GLN A 8 9.38 83.82 -43.47
C GLN A 8 8.68 82.56 -44.02
N VAL A 9 9.31 81.91 -44.99
CA VAL A 9 8.86 80.62 -45.53
C VAL A 9 9.33 79.56 -44.53
N VAL A 10 8.40 79.08 -43.70
CA VAL A 10 8.64 78.01 -42.73
C VAL A 10 8.40 76.66 -43.44
N PRO A 11 9.29 75.65 -43.30
CA PRO A 11 9.05 74.30 -43.80
C PRO A 11 7.77 73.71 -43.23
N VAL A 12 7.02 72.96 -44.03
CA VAL A 12 5.75 72.31 -43.63
C VAL A 12 5.92 71.37 -42.42
N ASP A 13 7.15 70.93 -42.13
CA ASP A 13 7.52 70.05 -41.00
C ASP A 13 8.03 70.78 -39.74
N TYR A 14 8.22 72.11 -39.75
CA TYR A 14 8.84 72.81 -38.61
C TYR A 14 7.98 72.75 -37.34
N GLU A 15 6.65 72.88 -37.47
CA GLU A 15 5.70 72.75 -36.37
C GLU A 15 5.76 71.36 -35.72
N ALA A 16 5.78 70.30 -36.52
CA ALA A 16 5.93 68.93 -36.05
C ALA A 16 7.31 68.68 -35.43
N GLU A 17 8.38 69.25 -35.99
CA GLU A 17 9.74 69.10 -35.49
C GLU A 17 9.94 69.78 -34.13
N VAL A 18 9.44 71.01 -33.95
CA VAL A 18 9.51 71.74 -32.67
C VAL A 18 8.65 71.05 -31.61
N SER A 19 7.48 70.56 -31.99
CA SER A 19 6.58 69.83 -31.08
C SER A 19 7.15 68.45 -30.68
N GLN A 20 7.84 67.76 -31.59
CA GLN A 20 8.57 66.53 -31.27
C GLN A 20 9.78 66.81 -30.35
N ARG A 21 10.53 67.89 -30.56
CA ARG A 21 11.61 68.32 -29.65
C ARG A 21 11.08 68.63 -28.25
N LEU A 22 9.88 69.20 -28.13
CA LEU A 22 9.22 69.39 -26.84
C LEU A 22 8.95 68.05 -26.14
N LEU A 23 8.48 67.03 -26.86
CA LEU A 23 8.29 65.68 -26.30
C LEU A 23 9.60 65.07 -25.82
N GLU A 24 10.67 65.17 -26.62
CA GLU A 24 12.00 64.66 -26.28
C GLU A 24 12.60 65.38 -25.07
N ALA A 25 12.51 66.71 -25.01
CA ALA A 25 12.96 67.51 -23.88
C ALA A 25 12.17 67.16 -22.60
N THR A 26 10.86 66.95 -22.73
CA THR A 26 9.99 66.56 -21.61
C THR A 26 10.33 65.16 -21.10
N LEU A 27 10.57 64.19 -22.00
CA LEU A 27 10.99 62.84 -21.66
C LEU A 27 12.35 62.84 -20.94
N ALA A 28 13.30 63.65 -21.41
CA ALA A 28 14.61 63.80 -20.80
C ALA A 28 14.57 64.52 -19.43
N GLY A 29 13.42 65.11 -19.07
CA GLY A 29 13.27 65.92 -17.86
C GLY A 29 13.99 67.27 -17.93
N ASP A 30 14.39 67.71 -19.12
CA ASP A 30 15.08 68.99 -19.29
C ASP A 30 14.08 70.15 -19.32
N LEU A 31 13.86 70.72 -18.14
CA LEU A 31 12.95 71.84 -17.96
C LEU A 31 13.35 73.06 -18.81
N LYS A 32 14.65 73.32 -19.03
CA LYS A 32 15.09 74.51 -19.76
C LYS A 32 14.73 74.37 -21.24
N SER A 33 15.16 73.28 -21.86
CA SER A 33 14.86 73.00 -23.27
C SER A 33 13.36 72.90 -23.51
N ALA A 34 12.61 72.25 -22.62
CA ALA A 34 11.15 72.20 -22.73
C ALA A 34 10.52 73.60 -22.62
N THR A 35 11.00 74.46 -21.73
CA THR A 35 10.49 75.84 -21.61
C THR A 35 10.82 76.74 -22.79
N GLU A 36 11.95 76.49 -23.46
CA GLU A 36 12.35 77.19 -24.69
C GLU A 36 11.47 76.75 -25.86
N CYS A 37 11.21 75.45 -26.01
CA CYS A 37 10.27 74.93 -27.01
C CYS A 37 8.84 75.47 -26.81
N ILE A 38 8.37 75.56 -25.56
CA ILE A 38 7.03 76.13 -25.24
C ILE A 38 6.94 77.63 -25.60
N ALA A 39 8.07 78.34 -25.64
CA ALA A 39 8.09 79.75 -26.01
C ALA A 39 8.05 79.99 -27.54
N ASP A 40 8.23 78.95 -28.36
CA ASP A 40 8.13 79.04 -29.81
C ASP A 40 6.65 79.23 -30.24
N PRO A 41 6.31 80.27 -31.03
CA PRO A 41 4.92 80.53 -31.46
C PRO A 41 4.28 79.41 -32.28
N TYR A 42 5.08 78.52 -32.86
CA TYR A 42 4.62 77.44 -33.74
C TYR A 42 4.55 76.08 -33.04
N VAL A 43 4.76 76.02 -31.71
CA VAL A 43 4.67 74.76 -30.97
C VAL A 43 3.21 74.35 -30.75
N ASP A 44 2.87 73.13 -31.12
CA ASP A 44 1.61 72.51 -30.70
C ASP A 44 1.84 71.74 -29.39
N VAL A 45 1.38 72.32 -28.28
CA VAL A 45 1.48 71.69 -26.95
C VAL A 45 0.64 70.41 -26.80
N ASN A 46 -0.31 70.19 -27.71
CA ASN A 46 -1.17 69.01 -27.76
C ASN A 46 -0.72 68.00 -28.82
N PHE A 47 0.42 68.23 -29.45
CA PHE A 47 1.01 67.32 -30.41
C PHE A 47 1.18 65.91 -29.80
N VAL A 48 0.73 64.91 -30.56
CA VAL A 48 0.79 63.50 -30.18
C VAL A 48 1.92 62.87 -30.98
N GLY A 49 2.98 62.47 -30.27
CA GLY A 49 4.16 61.85 -30.87
C GLY A 49 4.58 60.56 -30.18
N ALA A 50 5.27 59.69 -30.93
CA ALA A 50 5.67 58.37 -30.44
C ALA A 50 6.93 58.46 -29.57
N VAL A 51 6.85 57.95 -28.34
CA VAL A 51 7.96 57.95 -27.36
C VAL A 51 8.08 56.58 -26.69
N SER A 52 9.31 56.14 -26.37
CA SER A 52 9.55 54.94 -25.54
C SER A 52 9.36 55.30 -24.07
N LEU A 53 8.39 54.68 -23.41
CA LEU A 53 8.04 54.96 -22.02
C LEU A 53 8.17 53.73 -21.16
N LYS A 54 8.72 53.94 -19.96
CA LYS A 54 8.82 52.93 -18.91
C LYS A 54 7.76 53.21 -17.86
N THR A 55 6.61 52.53 -17.93
CA THR A 55 5.51 52.74 -16.98
C THR A 55 5.35 51.59 -16.01
N ARG A 56 4.84 51.87 -14.81
CA ARG A 56 4.44 50.83 -13.86
C ARG A 56 3.30 49.99 -14.44
N LYS A 57 3.40 48.68 -14.28
CA LYS A 57 2.38 47.70 -14.61
C LYS A 57 2.18 46.79 -13.39
N THR A 58 0.94 46.65 -12.94
CA THR A 58 0.61 45.74 -11.85
C THR A 58 0.03 44.45 -12.41
N GLU A 59 0.69 43.32 -12.14
CA GLU A 59 0.17 42.00 -12.45
C GLU A 59 -0.23 41.26 -11.17
N VAL A 60 -1.40 40.62 -11.17
CA VAL A 60 -1.88 39.82 -10.05
C VAL A 60 -1.35 38.41 -10.24
N VAL A 61 -0.40 38.01 -9.38
CA VAL A 61 0.16 36.67 -9.38
C VAL A 61 -0.64 35.80 -8.42
N LEU A 62 -1.33 34.81 -9.00
CA LEU A 62 -2.10 33.83 -8.25
C LEU A 62 -1.17 32.72 -7.78
N ARG A 63 -1.15 32.50 -6.47
CA ARG A 63 -0.43 31.38 -5.84
C ARG A 63 -1.44 30.46 -5.17
N GLU A 64 -1.27 29.15 -5.31
CA GLU A 64 -2.14 28.20 -4.62
C GLU A 64 -2.02 28.39 -3.09
N GLY A 65 -3.18 28.55 -2.43
CA GLY A 65 -3.30 28.65 -0.97
C GLY A 65 -2.81 29.95 -0.32
N LYS A 66 -2.19 30.87 -1.09
CA LYS A 66 -1.69 32.16 -0.59
C LYS A 66 -2.53 33.34 -1.11
N PRO A 67 -2.55 34.49 -0.40
CA PRO A 67 -3.14 35.72 -0.93
C PRO A 67 -2.57 36.06 -2.30
N SER A 68 -3.43 36.56 -3.18
CA SER A 68 -3.00 37.07 -4.49
C SER A 68 -1.99 38.20 -4.29
N GLU A 69 -0.80 38.05 -4.85
CA GLU A 69 0.27 39.05 -4.73
C GLU A 69 0.22 39.99 -5.94
N VAL A 70 0.30 41.30 -5.69
CA VAL A 70 0.45 42.28 -6.76
C VAL A 70 1.94 42.50 -7.01
N ARG A 71 2.41 42.12 -8.20
CA ARG A 71 3.76 42.45 -8.66
C ARG A 71 3.73 43.75 -9.46
N VAL A 72 4.61 44.67 -9.10
CA VAL A 72 4.82 45.90 -9.86
C VAL A 72 6.04 45.67 -10.76
N GLU A 73 5.78 45.57 -12.05
CA GLU A 73 6.82 45.50 -13.08
C GLU A 73 6.86 46.82 -13.84
N PHE A 74 7.99 47.11 -14.49
CA PHE A 74 8.10 48.26 -15.36
C PHE A 74 8.15 47.77 -16.80
N GLU A 75 7.16 48.15 -17.59
CA GLU A 75 7.06 47.80 -19.00
C GLU A 75 7.60 48.97 -19.83
N GLU A 76 8.59 48.70 -20.68
CA GLU A 76 9.07 49.65 -21.67
C GLU A 76 8.38 49.39 -23.02
N PHE A 77 7.65 50.38 -23.53
CA PHE A 77 6.94 50.27 -24.80
C PHE A 77 6.89 51.63 -25.51
N LYS A 78 6.77 51.58 -26.84
CA LYS A 78 6.55 52.77 -27.65
C LYS A 78 5.07 53.10 -27.69
N SER A 79 4.73 54.34 -27.37
CA SER A 79 3.34 54.83 -27.41
C SER A 79 3.29 56.27 -27.85
N ASP A 80 2.19 56.60 -28.49
CA ASP A 80 1.83 57.97 -28.83
C ASP A 80 1.37 58.70 -27.57
N VAL A 81 2.03 59.82 -27.25
CA VAL A 81 1.82 60.60 -26.02
C VAL A 81 1.96 62.10 -26.27
N THR A 82 1.38 62.90 -25.37
CA THR A 82 1.51 64.37 -25.35
C THR A 82 2.56 64.82 -24.34
N ALA A 83 3.02 66.08 -24.47
CA ALA A 83 3.97 66.68 -23.53
C ALA A 83 3.38 66.74 -22.11
N LEU A 84 2.07 67.00 -21.97
CA LEU A 84 1.39 67.00 -20.68
C LEU A 84 1.40 65.60 -20.02
N PHE A 85 1.16 64.55 -20.80
CA PHE A 85 1.20 63.17 -20.32
C PHE A 85 2.61 62.79 -19.82
N LEU A 86 3.65 63.19 -20.55
CA LEU A 86 5.05 62.97 -20.16
C LEU A 86 5.46 63.78 -18.91
N ALA A 87 5.03 65.03 -18.82
CA ALA A 87 5.27 65.88 -17.66
C ALA A 87 4.57 65.32 -16.39
N ALA A 88 3.36 64.78 -16.56
CA ALA A 88 2.64 64.09 -15.49
C ALA A 88 3.33 62.77 -15.11
N HIS A 89 3.83 61.99 -16.07
CA HIS A 89 4.57 60.75 -15.81
C HIS A 89 5.86 60.99 -15.01
N SER A 90 6.65 61.98 -15.43
CA SER A 90 7.93 62.32 -14.78
C SER A 90 7.80 63.00 -13.41
N GLY A 91 6.59 63.42 -13.02
CA GLY A 91 6.38 64.13 -11.76
C GLY A 91 6.78 65.62 -11.81
N ASN A 92 6.95 66.20 -13.00
CA ASN A 92 7.40 67.59 -13.13
C ASN A 92 6.24 68.59 -12.99
N VAL A 93 5.92 68.94 -11.74
CA VAL A 93 4.86 69.90 -11.38
C VAL A 93 5.02 71.25 -12.09
N THR A 94 6.26 71.75 -12.22
CA THR A 94 6.51 73.06 -12.84
C THR A 94 6.17 73.07 -14.33
N LEU A 95 6.54 71.99 -15.03
CA LEU A 95 6.27 71.82 -16.44
C LEU A 95 4.78 71.59 -16.70
N VAL A 96 4.11 70.80 -15.86
CA VAL A 96 2.64 70.61 -15.92
C VAL A 96 1.92 71.96 -15.83
N LYS A 97 2.24 72.79 -14.83
CA LYS A 97 1.61 74.12 -14.69
C LYS A 97 1.84 74.99 -15.91
N LYS A 98 3.05 74.96 -16.48
CA LYS A 98 3.39 75.77 -17.65
C LYS A 98 2.64 75.29 -18.90
N LEU A 99 2.60 73.99 -19.16
CA LEU A 99 1.86 73.39 -20.27
C LEU A 99 0.35 73.70 -20.20
N LEU A 100 -0.24 73.63 -19.01
CA LEU A 100 -1.65 73.99 -18.81
C LEU A 100 -1.89 75.49 -19.06
N SER A 101 -0.99 76.37 -18.60
CA SER A 101 -1.11 77.81 -18.86
C SER A 101 -1.02 78.18 -20.35
N THR A 102 -0.36 77.34 -21.15
CA THR A 102 -0.23 77.49 -22.60
C THR A 102 -1.34 76.79 -23.39
N GLY A 103 -2.34 76.20 -22.73
CA GLY A 103 -3.50 75.60 -23.39
C GLY A 103 -3.37 74.10 -23.69
N ALA A 104 -2.54 73.36 -22.94
CA ALA A 104 -2.53 71.91 -23.03
C ALA A 104 -3.87 71.30 -22.57
N ASP A 105 -4.39 70.36 -23.35
CA ASP A 105 -5.65 69.67 -23.09
C ASP A 105 -5.44 68.52 -22.08
N VAL A 106 -6.07 68.68 -20.91
CA VAL A 106 -6.09 67.68 -19.83
C VAL A 106 -6.81 66.39 -20.26
N ASN A 107 -7.75 66.52 -21.19
CA ASN A 107 -8.71 65.47 -21.57
C ASN A 107 -8.34 64.75 -22.87
N GLN A 108 -7.12 64.96 -23.37
CA GLN A 108 -6.61 64.21 -24.51
C GLN A 108 -6.46 62.72 -24.13
N LYS A 109 -7.28 61.86 -24.73
CA LYS A 109 -7.24 60.40 -24.50
C LYS A 109 -6.13 59.76 -25.33
N LEU A 110 -5.23 59.07 -24.65
CA LEU A 110 -4.11 58.32 -25.23
C LEU A 110 -4.29 56.82 -24.99
N PHE A 111 -3.40 56.00 -25.56
CA PHE A 111 -3.48 54.53 -25.47
C PHE A 111 -3.51 53.99 -24.03
N ARG A 112 -2.80 54.64 -23.10
CA ARG A 112 -2.74 54.28 -21.67
C ARG A 112 -3.61 55.19 -20.78
N GLY A 113 -4.59 55.87 -21.37
CA GLY A 113 -5.53 56.74 -20.66
C GLY A 113 -5.20 58.23 -20.81
N PHE A 114 -5.39 59.00 -19.74
CA PHE A 114 -5.30 60.45 -19.71
C PHE A 114 -4.07 60.93 -18.90
N ALA A 115 -3.80 62.23 -18.88
CA ALA A 115 -2.78 62.81 -17.99
C ALA A 115 -3.09 62.51 -16.49
N THR A 116 -4.37 62.40 -16.12
CA THR A 116 -4.81 62.02 -14.77
C THR A 116 -4.48 60.56 -14.44
N THR A 117 -4.62 59.63 -15.40
CA THR A 117 -4.39 58.20 -15.17
C THR A 117 -2.91 57.92 -14.92
N ILE A 118 -2.02 58.55 -15.68
CA ILE A 118 -0.57 58.39 -15.50
C ILE A 118 -0.06 59.05 -14.22
N ALA A 119 -0.62 60.21 -13.85
CA ALA A 119 -0.32 60.86 -12.57
C ALA A 119 -0.68 59.95 -11.38
N VAL A 120 -1.83 59.28 -11.44
CA VAL A 120 -2.24 58.30 -10.42
C VAL A 120 -1.32 57.08 -10.41
N ARG A 121 -1.05 56.50 -11.57
CA ARG A 121 -0.22 55.30 -11.72
C ARG A 121 1.16 55.47 -11.10
N GLU A 122 1.77 56.64 -11.29
CA GLU A 122 3.09 56.96 -10.72
C GLU A 122 3.03 57.51 -9.28
N GLY A 123 1.84 57.90 -8.79
CA GLY A 123 1.61 58.33 -7.41
C GLY A 123 1.74 59.83 -7.17
N HIS A 124 1.58 60.67 -8.19
CA HIS A 124 1.80 62.12 -8.12
C HIS A 124 0.55 62.89 -7.68
N LEU A 125 0.37 63.05 -6.36
CA LEU A 125 -0.78 63.72 -5.75
C LEU A 125 -0.95 65.18 -6.16
N GLU A 126 0.13 65.97 -6.07
CA GLU A 126 0.07 67.41 -6.41
C GLU A 126 -0.30 67.63 -7.88
N ILE A 127 0.19 66.76 -8.78
CA ILE A 127 -0.11 66.83 -10.20
C ILE A 127 -1.58 66.51 -10.45
N LEU A 128 -2.10 65.46 -9.80
CA LEU A 128 -3.51 65.11 -9.93
C LEU A 128 -4.42 66.25 -9.49
N GLU A 129 -4.11 66.90 -8.36
CA GLU A 129 -4.89 68.04 -7.86
C GLU A 129 -4.90 69.21 -8.86
N ILE A 130 -3.75 69.50 -9.49
CA ILE A 130 -3.63 70.53 -10.53
C ILE A 130 -4.48 70.15 -11.75
N LEU A 131 -4.43 68.90 -12.20
CA LEU A 131 -5.18 68.43 -13.37
C LEU A 131 -6.70 68.45 -13.11
N LEU A 132 -7.14 68.09 -11.91
CA LEU A 132 -8.55 68.20 -11.52
C LEU A 132 -9.03 69.66 -11.54
N LYS A 133 -8.24 70.58 -10.95
CA LYS A 133 -8.51 72.03 -10.99
C LYS A 133 -8.52 72.60 -12.41
N ALA A 134 -7.75 72.01 -13.33
CA ALA A 134 -7.68 72.41 -14.72
C ALA A 134 -8.83 71.88 -15.59
N GLY A 135 -9.83 71.21 -15.01
CA GLY A 135 -11.03 70.76 -15.71
C GLY A 135 -10.94 69.35 -16.28
N ALA A 136 -10.38 68.41 -15.50
CA ALA A 136 -10.43 66.99 -15.85
C ALA A 136 -11.88 66.51 -16.03
N SER A 137 -12.12 65.78 -17.10
CA SER A 137 -13.43 65.26 -17.48
C SER A 137 -13.81 64.04 -16.63
N GLN A 138 -15.11 63.73 -16.64
CA GLN A 138 -15.64 62.55 -15.95
C GLN A 138 -14.93 61.24 -16.37
N PRO A 139 -14.78 60.89 -17.66
CA PRO A 139 -14.08 59.67 -18.07
C PRO A 139 -12.62 59.61 -17.58
N ALA A 140 -11.94 60.77 -17.55
CA ALA A 140 -10.56 60.86 -17.10
C ALA A 140 -10.43 60.61 -15.59
N CYS A 141 -11.42 61.01 -14.80
CA CYS A 141 -11.47 60.74 -13.36
C CYS A 141 -11.87 59.28 -13.07
N GLU A 142 -12.84 58.73 -13.81
CA GLU A 142 -13.30 57.35 -13.69
C GLU A 142 -12.17 56.34 -13.99
N GLU A 143 -11.40 56.54 -15.07
CA GLU A 143 -10.24 55.69 -15.39
C GLU A 143 -9.10 55.87 -14.39
N ALA A 144 -8.89 57.10 -13.91
CA ALA A 144 -7.87 57.38 -12.89
C ALA A 144 -8.20 56.70 -11.54
N LEU A 145 -9.48 56.59 -11.17
CA LEU A 145 -9.89 55.90 -9.94
C LEU A 145 -9.62 54.39 -10.02
N LEU A 146 -9.86 53.79 -11.18
CA LEU A 146 -9.53 52.40 -11.42
C LEU A 146 -8.02 52.16 -11.32
N GLU A 147 -7.21 53.04 -11.88
CA GLU A 147 -5.74 52.99 -11.76
C GLU A 147 -5.28 53.12 -10.31
N ALA A 148 -5.92 53.97 -9.49
CA ALA A 148 -5.62 54.10 -8.08
C ALA A 148 -5.86 52.77 -7.33
N SER A 149 -6.93 52.06 -7.71
CA SER A 149 -7.29 50.75 -7.17
C SER A 149 -6.40 49.62 -7.69
N CYS A 150 -5.78 49.77 -8.87
CA CYS A 150 -4.80 48.84 -9.40
C CYS A 150 -3.42 48.98 -8.76
N HIS A 151 -3.06 50.19 -8.30
CA HIS A 151 -1.72 50.52 -7.78
C HIS A 151 -1.66 50.76 -6.26
N GLY A 152 -2.80 50.70 -5.56
CA GLY A 152 -2.84 50.86 -4.10
C GLY A 152 -2.75 52.31 -3.62
N GLN A 153 -3.20 53.27 -4.42
CA GLN A 153 -3.02 54.71 -4.17
C GLN A 153 -4.21 55.32 -3.41
N ALA A 154 -4.31 55.06 -2.10
CA ALA A 154 -5.46 55.44 -1.27
C ALA A 154 -5.75 56.95 -1.27
N ARG A 155 -4.72 57.79 -1.12
CA ARG A 155 -4.87 59.27 -1.10
C ARG A 155 -5.36 59.84 -2.43
N LEU A 156 -4.93 59.24 -3.55
CA LEU A 156 -5.37 59.65 -4.88
C LEU A 156 -6.82 59.24 -5.12
N ALA A 157 -7.21 58.04 -4.64
CA ALA A 157 -8.59 57.58 -4.69
C ALA A 157 -9.53 58.50 -3.88
N GLU A 158 -9.12 58.91 -2.68
CA GLU A 158 -9.86 59.87 -1.84
C GLU A 158 -10.07 61.21 -2.57
N LEU A 159 -9.02 61.77 -3.17
CA LEU A 159 -9.10 63.02 -3.94
C LEU A 159 -10.06 62.90 -5.13
N LEU A 160 -10.04 61.78 -5.84
CA LEU A 160 -10.92 61.52 -6.99
C LEU A 160 -12.39 61.34 -6.57
N MET A 161 -12.63 60.62 -5.48
CA MET A 161 -13.99 60.46 -4.93
C MET A 161 -14.59 61.79 -4.46
N GLY A 162 -13.76 62.74 -4.01
CA GLY A 162 -14.18 64.09 -3.64
C GLY A 162 -14.50 65.03 -4.81
N SER A 163 -14.32 64.60 -6.07
CA SER A 163 -14.56 65.44 -7.26
C SER A 163 -16.01 65.46 -7.76
N ASP A 164 -16.90 64.63 -7.19
CA ASP A 164 -18.29 64.40 -7.62
C ASP A 164 -18.45 63.94 -9.10
N LEU A 165 -17.35 63.63 -9.79
CA LEU A 165 -17.34 63.18 -11.20
C LEU A 165 -17.49 61.67 -11.37
N ILE A 166 -17.43 60.90 -10.28
CA ILE A 166 -17.41 59.43 -10.30
C ILE A 166 -18.83 58.86 -10.21
N ARG A 167 -19.22 58.03 -11.18
CA ARG A 167 -20.50 57.30 -11.09
C ARG A 167 -20.43 56.17 -10.05
N PRO A 168 -21.55 55.87 -9.36
CA PRO A 168 -21.59 54.83 -8.34
C PRO A 168 -21.08 53.46 -8.81
N HIS A 169 -21.44 53.03 -10.02
CA HIS A 169 -21.00 51.72 -10.54
C HIS A 169 -19.48 51.65 -10.78
N VAL A 170 -18.83 52.75 -11.17
CA VAL A 170 -17.36 52.82 -11.33
C VAL A 170 -16.67 52.78 -9.97
N ALA A 171 -17.23 53.47 -8.97
CA ALA A 171 -16.74 53.40 -7.61
C ALA A 171 -16.83 51.97 -7.03
N VAL A 172 -17.93 51.26 -7.30
CA VAL A 172 -18.07 49.84 -6.93
C VAL A 172 -17.06 48.97 -7.68
N HIS A 173 -16.89 49.16 -8.99
CA HIS A 173 -15.88 48.44 -9.77
C HIS A 173 -14.46 48.65 -9.23
N SER A 174 -14.15 49.89 -8.84
CA SER A 174 -12.88 50.27 -8.23
C SER A 174 -12.69 49.60 -6.86
N LEU A 175 -13.73 49.58 -6.02
CA LEU A 175 -13.73 48.89 -4.73
C LEU A 175 -13.48 47.38 -4.88
N VAL A 176 -14.21 46.71 -5.77
CA VAL A 176 -14.07 45.28 -6.04
C VAL A 176 -12.67 44.96 -6.58
N THR A 177 -12.14 45.82 -7.45
CA THR A 177 -10.77 45.71 -7.98
C THR A 177 -9.70 45.81 -6.90
N ALA A 178 -9.84 46.78 -5.98
CA ALA A 178 -8.95 46.93 -4.83
C ALA A 178 -9.03 45.73 -3.87
N CYS A 179 -10.24 45.19 -3.66
CA CYS A 179 -10.46 43.99 -2.84
C CYS A 179 -9.76 42.75 -3.42
N CYS A 180 -9.83 42.54 -4.73
CA CYS A 180 -9.11 41.45 -5.41
C CYS A 180 -7.59 41.53 -5.22
N ARG A 181 -7.05 42.75 -5.11
CA ARG A 181 -5.61 43.04 -5.04
C ARG A 181 -5.07 43.14 -3.61
N GLY A 182 -5.94 43.19 -2.61
CA GLY A 182 -5.55 43.24 -1.21
C GLY A 182 -5.12 44.62 -0.71
N PHE A 183 -5.47 45.71 -1.42
CA PHE A 183 -5.11 47.07 -0.99
C PHE A 183 -6.07 47.58 0.08
N VAL A 184 -5.82 47.18 1.33
CA VAL A 184 -6.66 47.49 2.49
C VAL A 184 -6.90 48.99 2.63
N ASP A 185 -5.86 49.83 2.46
CA ASP A 185 -5.97 51.28 2.61
C ASP A 185 -6.91 51.90 1.56
N VAL A 186 -6.85 51.42 0.31
CA VAL A 186 -7.77 51.87 -0.75
C VAL A 186 -9.20 51.45 -0.43
N VAL A 187 -9.39 50.20 -0.01
CA VAL A 187 -10.71 49.68 0.37
C VAL A 187 -11.31 50.51 1.50
N ASP A 188 -10.55 50.79 2.56
CA ASP A 188 -10.97 51.63 3.69
C ASP A 188 -11.33 53.04 3.26
N THR A 189 -10.52 53.68 2.40
CA THR A 189 -10.84 55.02 1.86
C THR A 189 -12.13 55.04 1.04
N LEU A 190 -12.32 54.10 0.11
CA LEU A 190 -13.53 54.02 -0.71
C LEU A 190 -14.78 53.77 0.15
N MET A 191 -14.66 52.94 1.19
CA MET A 191 -15.75 52.72 2.15
C MET A 191 -16.10 53.99 2.91
N LYS A 192 -15.10 54.76 3.37
CA LYS A 192 -15.30 56.07 4.03
C LYS A 192 -15.92 57.10 3.10
N CYS A 193 -15.64 57.03 1.79
CA CYS A 193 -16.30 57.84 0.76
C CYS A 193 -17.75 57.42 0.46
N GLY A 194 -18.29 56.41 1.14
CA GLY A 194 -19.71 56.01 1.02
C GLY A 194 -20.01 55.05 -0.12
N VAL A 195 -19.01 54.34 -0.66
CA VAL A 195 -19.23 53.31 -1.68
C VAL A 195 -19.98 52.12 -1.06
N ASP A 196 -21.05 51.66 -1.71
CA ASP A 196 -21.83 50.51 -1.25
C ASP A 196 -21.02 49.21 -1.36
N ILE A 197 -20.65 48.65 -0.21
CA ILE A 197 -19.89 47.41 -0.08
C ILE A 197 -20.67 46.16 -0.54
N ASN A 198 -22.00 46.25 -0.59
CA ASN A 198 -22.88 45.14 -0.95
C ASN A 198 -23.31 45.17 -2.41
N ALA A 199 -22.97 46.24 -3.14
CA ALA A 199 -23.18 46.32 -4.56
C ALA A 199 -22.35 45.26 -5.29
N THR A 200 -22.92 44.71 -6.36
CA THR A 200 -22.26 43.69 -7.19
C THR A 200 -21.67 44.34 -8.42
N ASP A 201 -20.46 43.93 -8.76
CA ASP A 201 -19.81 44.30 -10.01
C ASP A 201 -19.41 43.03 -10.79
N ARG A 202 -19.38 43.15 -12.12
CA ARG A 202 -19.11 42.02 -13.00
C ARG A 202 -17.61 41.96 -13.31
N LEU A 203 -16.91 41.07 -12.61
CA LEU A 203 -15.46 40.90 -12.75
C LEU A 203 -15.10 39.58 -13.41
N LEU A 204 -14.01 39.60 -14.19
CA LEU A 204 -13.38 38.39 -14.70
C LEU A 204 -12.59 37.72 -13.58
N LEU A 205 -13.14 36.67 -12.98
CA LEU A 205 -12.50 35.87 -11.93
C LEU A 205 -12.03 34.53 -12.48
N GLN A 206 -11.00 33.96 -11.86
CA GLN A 206 -10.47 32.63 -12.23
C GLN A 206 -11.02 31.55 -11.30
N SER A 207 -11.64 30.51 -11.86
CA SER A 207 -11.99 29.28 -11.14
C SER A 207 -10.72 28.53 -10.71
N LEU A 208 -10.74 27.79 -9.58
CA LEU A 208 -9.54 27.11 -9.12
C LEU A 208 -9.24 25.85 -9.96
N LYS A 209 -10.24 24.97 -10.16
CA LYS A 209 -10.07 23.68 -10.85
C LYS A 209 -11.30 23.33 -11.69
N PRO A 210 -11.23 23.35 -13.04
CA PRO A 210 -10.11 23.80 -13.87
C PRO A 210 -9.89 25.32 -13.78
N SER A 211 -8.72 25.82 -14.16
CA SER A 211 -8.37 27.24 -14.09
C SER A 211 -8.92 28.03 -15.28
N LEU A 212 -10.22 28.31 -15.26
CA LEU A 212 -10.96 29.01 -16.31
C LEU A 212 -11.38 30.40 -15.83
N HIS A 213 -11.39 31.36 -16.74
CA HIS A 213 -11.86 32.71 -16.43
C HIS A 213 -13.33 32.84 -16.77
N THR A 214 -14.11 33.43 -15.87
CA THR A 214 -15.53 33.70 -16.10
C THR A 214 -15.91 35.07 -15.55
N ASN A 215 -16.83 35.72 -16.26
CA ASN A 215 -17.43 36.96 -15.79
C ASN A 215 -18.52 36.63 -14.79
N VAL A 216 -18.26 36.91 -13.51
CA VAL A 216 -19.16 36.62 -12.40
C VAL A 216 -19.55 37.93 -11.74
N ASP A 217 -20.83 38.08 -11.42
CA ASP A 217 -21.30 39.17 -10.57
C ASP A 217 -20.85 38.88 -9.14
N CYS A 218 -19.93 39.71 -8.63
CA CYS A 218 -19.35 39.54 -7.31
C CYS A 218 -19.41 40.83 -6.49
N SER A 219 -19.76 40.69 -5.21
CA SER A 219 -19.56 41.72 -4.19
C SER A 219 -18.07 41.84 -3.84
N ALA A 220 -17.72 42.96 -3.18
CA ALA A 220 -16.38 43.18 -2.63
C ALA A 220 -15.90 42.03 -1.73
N LEU A 221 -16.81 41.46 -0.92
CA LEU A 221 -16.48 40.35 -0.01
C LEU A 221 -16.13 39.07 -0.76
N VAL A 222 -16.86 38.73 -1.83
CA VAL A 222 -16.57 37.53 -2.64
C VAL A 222 -15.25 37.68 -3.39
N ALA A 223 -15.00 38.84 -3.98
CA ALA A 223 -13.74 39.16 -4.61
C ALA A 223 -12.54 39.00 -3.65
N ALA A 224 -12.66 39.52 -2.42
CA ALA A 224 -11.63 39.38 -1.40
C ALA A 224 -11.39 37.91 -0.97
N VAL A 225 -12.46 37.09 -0.85
CA VAL A 225 -12.35 35.66 -0.51
C VAL A 225 -11.68 34.86 -1.63
N VAL A 226 -12.09 35.06 -2.89
CA VAL A 226 -11.51 34.38 -4.07
C VAL A 226 -10.02 34.69 -4.21
N SER A 227 -9.63 35.94 -3.94
CA SER A 227 -8.23 36.37 -3.90
C SER A 227 -7.49 36.09 -2.59
N ARG A 228 -8.14 35.43 -1.62
CA ARG A 228 -7.57 35.03 -0.31
C ARG A 228 -7.01 36.19 0.52
N GLN A 229 -7.63 37.37 0.42
CA GLN A 229 -7.17 38.59 1.08
C GLN A 229 -7.72 38.71 2.50
N VAL A 230 -7.02 38.12 3.48
CA VAL A 230 -7.47 38.02 4.88
C VAL A 230 -7.85 39.37 5.49
N SER A 231 -6.96 40.37 5.39
CA SER A 231 -7.17 41.69 6.01
C SER A 231 -8.35 42.46 5.39
N VAL A 232 -8.56 42.32 4.08
CA VAL A 232 -9.69 42.93 3.39
C VAL A 232 -11.00 42.27 3.81
N VAL A 233 -11.03 40.93 3.90
CA VAL A 233 -12.21 40.20 4.38
C VAL A 233 -12.58 40.63 5.80
N GLN A 234 -11.59 40.77 6.68
CA GLN A 234 -11.80 41.23 8.05
C GLN A 234 -12.43 42.64 8.09
N LEU A 235 -11.88 43.57 7.31
CA LEU A 235 -12.39 44.95 7.22
C LEU A 235 -13.83 45.00 6.71
N LEU A 236 -14.14 44.24 5.65
CA LEU A 236 -15.48 44.20 5.06
C LEU A 236 -16.52 43.59 6.02
N LEU A 237 -16.17 42.53 6.75
CA LEU A 237 -17.07 41.93 7.73
C LEU A 237 -17.33 42.87 8.91
N GLN A 238 -16.30 43.59 9.40
CA GLN A 238 -16.46 44.61 10.45
C GLN A 238 -17.37 45.76 10.01
N ALA A 239 -17.38 46.09 8.72
CA ALA A 239 -18.26 47.10 8.15
C ALA A 239 -19.68 46.59 7.82
N GLY A 240 -20.01 45.34 8.13
CA GLY A 240 -21.35 44.79 7.93
C GLY A 240 -21.63 44.33 6.50
N ALA A 241 -20.61 43.87 5.76
CA ALA A 241 -20.81 43.24 4.47
C ALA A 241 -21.75 42.01 4.58
N LYS A 242 -22.68 41.91 3.63
CA LYS A 242 -23.65 40.81 3.55
C LYS A 242 -22.97 39.50 3.16
N THR A 243 -23.29 38.43 3.90
CA THR A 243 -22.73 37.09 3.70
C THR A 243 -23.71 36.10 3.05
N ASP A 244 -24.94 36.54 2.76
CA ASP A 244 -26.03 35.72 2.20
C ASP A 244 -26.00 35.61 0.66
N MET A 245 -25.11 36.37 0.01
CA MET A 245 -24.98 36.37 -1.44
C MET A 245 -24.51 35.00 -1.95
N LYS A 246 -25.21 34.47 -2.96
CA LYS A 246 -24.85 33.21 -3.62
C LYS A 246 -23.85 33.45 -4.74
N VAL A 247 -22.75 32.70 -4.72
CA VAL A 247 -21.65 32.79 -5.68
C VAL A 247 -21.84 31.76 -6.79
N ARG A 248 -21.63 32.18 -8.04
CA ARG A 248 -21.66 31.31 -9.24
C ARG A 248 -20.28 31.27 -9.91
N LEU A 249 -19.29 30.78 -9.19
CA LEU A 249 -17.91 30.70 -9.68
C LEU A 249 -17.41 29.27 -9.85
N GLY A 250 -17.91 28.35 -9.01
CA GLY A 250 -17.41 26.99 -8.96
C GLY A 250 -17.57 26.23 -10.28
N ALA A 251 -16.76 25.18 -10.39
CA ALA A 251 -16.72 24.28 -11.54
C ALA A 251 -17.13 22.84 -11.19
N TRP A 252 -17.81 22.66 -10.05
CA TRP A 252 -18.23 21.38 -9.53
C TRP A 252 -19.71 21.43 -9.21
N SER A 253 -20.45 20.43 -9.68
CA SER A 253 -21.87 20.28 -9.39
C SER A 253 -22.16 18.93 -8.76
N TRP A 254 -23.07 18.94 -7.79
CA TRP A 254 -23.47 17.76 -7.06
C TRP A 254 -24.74 17.13 -7.64
N ASP A 255 -24.65 15.88 -8.09
CA ASP A 255 -25.85 15.12 -8.45
C ASP A 255 -26.47 14.46 -7.21
N THR A 256 -27.64 14.95 -6.83
CA THR A 256 -28.44 14.42 -5.72
C THR A 256 -28.95 12.99 -5.95
N THR A 257 -28.88 12.49 -7.18
CA THR A 257 -29.37 11.15 -7.54
C THR A 257 -28.31 10.08 -7.34
N THR A 258 -27.09 10.34 -7.81
CA THR A 258 -25.96 9.40 -7.75
C THR A 258 -25.06 9.63 -6.53
N GLY A 259 -25.07 10.82 -5.93
CA GLY A 259 -24.09 11.18 -4.90
C GLY A 259 -22.67 11.35 -5.44
N GLU A 260 -22.57 11.68 -6.73
CA GLU A 260 -21.32 11.98 -7.41
C GLU A 260 -21.20 13.47 -7.69
N GLU A 261 -19.96 13.95 -7.66
CA GLU A 261 -19.64 15.32 -8.02
C GLU A 261 -19.09 15.35 -9.45
N PHE A 262 -19.73 16.13 -10.31
CA PHE A 262 -19.37 16.30 -11.71
C PHE A 262 -18.67 17.63 -11.93
N ARG A 263 -17.66 17.65 -12.80
CA ARG A 263 -17.11 18.92 -13.28
C ARG A 263 -18.08 19.53 -14.28
N VAL A 264 -18.60 20.69 -13.94
CA VAL A 264 -19.37 21.55 -14.83
C VAL A 264 -18.50 22.78 -15.08
N GLY A 265 -18.37 23.27 -16.32
CA GLY A 265 -17.48 24.40 -16.63
C GLY A 265 -17.65 25.58 -15.67
N ALA A 266 -16.64 26.45 -15.56
CA ALA A 266 -16.68 27.55 -14.61
C ALA A 266 -17.96 28.39 -14.76
N GLY A 267 -18.59 28.73 -13.63
CA GLY A 267 -19.86 29.47 -13.59
C GLY A 267 -21.12 28.67 -13.97
N LEU A 268 -21.00 27.37 -14.29
CA LEU A 268 -22.13 26.47 -14.54
C LEU A 268 -22.55 25.67 -13.31
N ALA A 269 -21.78 25.75 -12.22
CA ALA A 269 -22.13 25.13 -10.95
C ALA A 269 -23.35 25.78 -10.29
N GLU A 270 -23.98 25.04 -9.38
CA GLU A 270 -25.04 25.57 -8.55
C GLU A 270 -24.57 26.79 -7.74
N PRO A 271 -25.43 27.81 -7.54
CA PRO A 271 -25.08 28.94 -6.70
C PRO A 271 -24.96 28.52 -5.23
N TYR A 272 -23.78 28.71 -4.64
CA TYR A 272 -23.49 28.33 -3.25
C TYR A 272 -23.15 29.53 -2.37
N ALA A 273 -23.24 29.35 -1.04
CA ALA A 273 -22.94 30.41 -0.08
C ALA A 273 -21.43 30.74 -0.05
N ILE A 274 -21.07 31.94 0.41
CA ILE A 274 -19.67 32.39 0.46
C ILE A 274 -18.74 31.47 1.26
N THR A 275 -19.25 30.75 2.25
CA THR A 275 -18.48 29.74 3.02
C THR A 275 -18.00 28.58 2.15
N TRP A 276 -18.78 28.17 1.15
CA TRP A 276 -18.39 27.16 0.17
C TRP A 276 -17.29 27.69 -0.75
N CYS A 277 -17.40 28.95 -1.16
CA CYS A 277 -16.34 29.66 -1.87
C CYS A 277 -15.04 29.69 -1.06
N ALA A 278 -15.11 29.97 0.24
CA ALA A 278 -13.94 29.98 1.11
C ALA A 278 -13.29 28.60 1.32
N VAL A 279 -14.02 27.51 1.12
CA VAL A 279 -13.47 26.14 1.12
C VAL A 279 -12.78 25.84 -0.22
N GLU A 280 -13.41 26.19 -1.35
CA GLU A 280 -12.81 26.03 -2.68
C GLU A 280 -11.53 26.87 -2.81
N TYR A 281 -11.56 28.12 -2.35
CA TYR A 281 -10.45 29.06 -2.33
C TYR A 281 -9.78 29.12 -0.95
N PHE A 282 -9.57 27.95 -0.34
CA PHE A 282 -9.01 27.89 1.01
C PHE A 282 -7.69 28.66 1.11
N GLU A 283 -7.66 29.58 2.08
CA GLU A 283 -6.49 30.33 2.49
C GLU A 283 -5.76 29.52 3.58
N ILE A 284 -4.45 29.39 3.46
CA ILE A 284 -3.65 28.41 4.21
C ILE A 284 -3.78 28.53 5.74
N THR A 285 -3.98 29.73 6.30
CA THR A 285 -4.18 29.91 7.75
C THR A 285 -5.59 29.53 8.20
N GLY A 286 -6.55 29.44 7.28
CA GLY A 286 -7.95 29.21 7.56
C GLY A 286 -8.66 30.41 8.19
N SER A 287 -8.02 31.58 8.25
CA SER A 287 -8.55 32.77 8.94
C SER A 287 -9.85 33.25 8.29
N ILE A 288 -9.90 33.28 6.95
CA ILE A 288 -11.10 33.66 6.19
C ILE A 288 -12.27 32.74 6.55
N LEU A 289 -12.04 31.43 6.51
CA LEU A 289 -13.08 30.45 6.83
C LEU A 289 -13.56 30.60 8.27
N ARG A 290 -12.65 30.76 9.25
CA ARG A 290 -13.00 30.98 10.66
C ARG A 290 -13.85 32.23 10.86
N MET A 291 -13.50 33.35 10.23
CA MET A 291 -14.27 34.59 10.33
C MET A 291 -15.70 34.41 9.77
N LEU A 292 -15.83 33.77 8.60
CA LEU A 292 -17.15 33.52 8.01
C LEU A 292 -18.02 32.59 8.87
N LEU A 293 -17.40 31.58 9.50
CA LEU A 293 -18.10 30.62 10.37
C LEU A 293 -18.57 31.22 11.70
N GLN A 294 -18.09 32.40 12.11
CA GLN A 294 -18.64 33.12 13.26
C GLN A 294 -20.05 33.67 12.98
N HIS A 295 -20.36 33.94 11.71
CA HIS A 295 -21.63 34.53 11.28
C HIS A 295 -22.58 33.53 10.61
N LEU A 296 -22.06 32.40 10.13
CA LEU A 296 -22.81 31.43 9.33
C LEU A 296 -22.73 30.01 9.91
N SER A 297 -23.85 29.28 9.87
CA SER A 297 -23.91 27.90 10.32
C SER A 297 -23.20 26.94 9.34
N TYR A 298 -22.32 26.09 9.88
CA TYR A 298 -21.56 25.09 9.11
C TYR A 298 -22.35 23.81 8.78
N ASN A 299 -23.44 23.54 9.53
CA ASN A 299 -24.27 22.34 9.35
C ASN A 299 -25.44 22.53 8.38
N SER A 300 -25.60 23.71 7.77
CA SER A 300 -26.67 23.93 6.80
C SER A 300 -26.47 23.04 5.56
N PRO A 301 -27.37 22.09 5.27
CA PRO A 301 -27.22 21.22 4.13
C PRO A 301 -27.47 22.01 2.84
N HIS A 302 -26.63 21.78 1.84
CA HIS A 302 -26.80 22.25 0.48
C HIS A 302 -26.90 21.02 -0.42
N TYR A 303 -28.09 20.78 -1.01
CA TYR A 303 -28.35 19.58 -1.81
C TYR A 303 -28.01 18.25 -1.10
N GLY A 304 -28.29 18.18 0.21
CA GLY A 304 -28.07 16.97 1.02
C GLY A 304 -26.63 16.76 1.50
N ARG A 305 -25.69 17.67 1.19
CA ARG A 305 -24.30 17.67 1.72
C ARG A 305 -24.03 18.88 2.61
N THR A 306 -23.20 18.70 3.63
CA THR A 306 -22.71 19.79 4.50
C THR A 306 -21.41 20.40 3.97
N LEU A 307 -20.98 21.51 4.57
CA LEU A 307 -19.71 22.17 4.20
C LEU A 307 -18.49 21.25 4.42
N LEU A 308 -18.54 20.38 5.44
CA LEU A 308 -17.49 19.37 5.70
C LEU A 308 -17.34 18.41 4.52
N HIS A 309 -18.45 17.93 3.96
CA HIS A 309 -18.44 17.05 2.80
C HIS A 309 -17.80 17.73 1.58
N HIS A 310 -18.10 19.02 1.37
CA HIS A 310 -17.48 19.79 0.29
C HIS A 310 -15.97 19.96 0.48
N ALA A 311 -15.51 20.22 1.72
CA ALA A 311 -14.08 20.30 2.01
C ALA A 311 -13.36 18.97 1.73
N ILE A 312 -14.00 17.84 2.03
CA ILE A 312 -13.48 16.50 1.71
C ILE A 312 -13.40 16.31 0.19
N LEU A 313 -14.44 16.69 -0.56
CA LEU A 313 -14.47 16.61 -2.03
C LEU A 313 -13.36 17.44 -2.68
N CYS A 314 -13.14 18.66 -2.19
CA CYS A 314 -12.04 19.52 -2.64
C CYS A 314 -10.65 18.97 -2.27
N GLY A 315 -10.57 17.94 -1.42
CA GLY A 315 -9.31 17.38 -0.91
C GLY A 315 -8.55 18.36 0.00
N CYS A 316 -9.25 19.33 0.59
CA CYS A 316 -8.62 20.39 1.38
C CYS A 316 -8.51 19.99 2.85
N THR A 317 -7.36 19.41 3.22
CA THR A 317 -7.06 18.98 4.61
C THR A 317 -7.16 20.13 5.61
N GLY A 318 -6.67 21.31 5.24
CA GLY A 318 -6.73 22.51 6.08
C GLY A 318 -8.17 22.96 6.36
N ALA A 319 -9.03 22.98 5.33
CA ALA A 319 -10.44 23.33 5.50
C ALA A 319 -11.16 22.31 6.40
N VAL A 320 -10.91 21.01 6.21
CA VAL A 320 -11.46 19.96 7.07
C VAL A 320 -11.03 20.17 8.53
N ALA A 321 -9.74 20.39 8.79
CA ALA A 321 -9.24 20.63 10.14
C ALA A 321 -9.86 21.87 10.80
N VAL A 322 -10.03 22.97 10.04
CA VAL A 322 -10.70 24.18 10.53
C VAL A 322 -12.15 23.87 10.88
N LEU A 323 -12.90 23.22 9.99
CA LEU A 323 -14.31 22.89 10.21
C LEU A 323 -14.50 22.00 11.45
N LEU A 324 -13.69 20.94 11.59
CA LEU A 324 -13.73 20.07 12.77
C LEU A 324 -13.38 20.83 14.05
N SER A 325 -12.36 21.71 14.02
CA SER A 325 -12.00 22.55 15.17
C SER A 325 -13.09 23.55 15.58
N CYS A 326 -13.95 23.95 14.63
CA CYS A 326 -15.10 24.81 14.88
C CYS A 326 -16.35 24.03 15.32
N GLY A 327 -16.27 22.71 15.48
CA GLY A 327 -17.39 21.87 15.93
C GLY A 327 -18.31 21.38 14.82
N ALA A 328 -17.84 21.28 13.57
CA ALA A 328 -18.57 20.61 12.51
C ALA A 328 -18.81 19.13 12.84
N ASP A 329 -20.02 18.66 12.58
CA ASP A 329 -20.41 17.28 12.89
C ASP A 329 -19.76 16.30 11.88
N ALA A 330 -18.81 15.50 12.37
CA ALA A 330 -18.10 14.49 11.59
C ALA A 330 -18.95 13.24 11.27
N GLN A 331 -20.15 13.13 11.84
CA GLN A 331 -21.08 12.02 11.64
C GLN A 331 -22.30 12.39 10.82
N CYS A 332 -22.49 13.66 10.49
CA CYS A 332 -23.65 14.08 9.71
C CYS A 332 -23.65 13.38 8.34
N PRO A 333 -24.67 12.57 8.00
CA PRO A 333 -24.66 11.83 6.75
C PRO A 333 -25.02 12.72 5.56
N ILE A 334 -24.44 12.41 4.39
CA ILE A 334 -24.97 12.86 3.10
C ILE A 334 -26.23 12.07 2.82
N ARG A 335 -27.33 12.79 2.57
CA ARG A 335 -28.60 12.22 2.13
C ARG A 335 -28.79 12.47 0.65
N THR A 336 -28.63 11.42 -0.15
CA THR A 336 -29.04 11.41 -1.58
C THR A 336 -30.36 10.69 -1.73
N GLN A 337 -30.95 10.70 -2.93
CA GLN A 337 -32.20 9.96 -3.17
C GLN A 337 -32.05 8.43 -3.06
N LYS A 338 -30.84 7.90 -3.20
CA LYS A 338 -30.57 6.45 -3.30
C LYS A 338 -29.58 5.91 -2.29
N THR A 339 -28.80 6.77 -1.63
CA THR A 339 -27.70 6.36 -0.76
C THR A 339 -27.53 7.33 0.40
N GLU A 340 -27.27 6.77 1.59
CA GLU A 340 -26.78 7.49 2.76
C GLU A 340 -25.34 7.07 3.07
N PHE A 341 -24.43 8.04 3.12
CA PHE A 341 -23.03 7.81 3.49
C PHE A 341 -22.47 8.97 4.30
N HIS A 342 -21.42 8.71 5.08
CA HIS A 342 -20.86 9.61 6.09
C HIS A 342 -19.54 10.22 5.59
N PRO A 343 -19.02 11.29 6.23
CA PRO A 343 -17.74 11.89 5.89
C PRO A 343 -16.59 10.87 5.78
N ILE A 344 -16.56 9.89 6.70
CA ILE A 344 -15.54 8.83 6.71
C ILE A 344 -15.61 7.93 5.47
N HIS A 345 -16.83 7.61 5.02
CA HIS A 345 -17.06 6.83 3.78
C HIS A 345 -16.59 7.61 2.55
N LEU A 346 -16.82 8.91 2.53
CA LEU A 346 -16.39 9.77 1.42
C LEU A 346 -14.87 9.89 1.35
N ALA A 347 -14.20 10.13 2.47
CA ALA A 347 -12.74 10.17 2.54
C ALA A 347 -12.12 8.82 2.14
N ALA A 348 -12.71 7.71 2.61
CA ALA A 348 -12.29 6.36 2.27
C ALA A 348 -12.51 6.00 0.79
N ARG A 349 -13.55 6.53 0.13
CA ARG A 349 -13.80 6.36 -1.31
C ARG A 349 -12.78 7.11 -2.15
N LEU A 350 -12.53 8.38 -1.81
CA LEU A 350 -11.62 9.26 -2.55
C LEU A 350 -10.14 8.96 -2.31
N GLY A 351 -9.81 8.25 -1.22
CA GLY A 351 -8.43 7.87 -0.90
C GLY A 351 -7.66 8.93 -0.10
N PHE A 352 -8.35 9.89 0.51
CA PHE A 352 -7.71 10.97 1.27
C PHE A 352 -7.36 10.51 2.70
N SER A 353 -6.24 9.79 2.85
CA SER A 353 -5.79 9.20 4.12
C SER A 353 -5.54 10.23 5.23
N THR A 354 -5.05 11.43 4.89
CA THR A 354 -4.83 12.52 5.85
C THR A 354 -6.14 13.11 6.36
N ILE A 355 -7.12 13.30 5.46
CA ILE A 355 -8.48 13.74 5.82
C ILE A 355 -9.17 12.68 6.66
N LEU A 356 -9.00 11.40 6.28
CA LEU A 356 -9.53 10.27 7.03
C LEU A 356 -8.96 10.26 8.45
N GLN A 357 -7.65 10.44 8.63
CA GLN A 357 -7.04 10.56 9.95
C GLN A 357 -7.62 11.73 10.75
N SER A 358 -7.78 12.93 10.14
CA SER A 358 -8.40 14.08 10.83
C SER A 358 -9.84 13.80 11.30
N LEU A 359 -10.64 13.08 10.51
CA LEU A 359 -12.00 12.68 10.90
C LEU A 359 -11.96 11.69 12.06
N ILE A 360 -11.02 10.75 12.05
CA ILE A 360 -10.84 9.78 13.12
C ILE A 360 -10.41 10.46 14.42
N ASP A 361 -9.45 11.39 14.34
CA ASP A 361 -8.96 12.17 15.49
C ASP A 361 -10.08 13.04 16.12
N SER A 362 -11.11 13.39 15.35
CA SER A 362 -12.30 14.10 15.84
C SER A 362 -13.32 13.21 16.58
N GLY A 363 -13.06 11.90 16.68
CA GLY A 363 -13.92 10.95 17.39
C GLY A 363 -15.05 10.35 16.54
N CYS A 364 -14.87 10.32 15.21
CA CYS A 364 -15.80 9.63 14.31
C CYS A 364 -15.81 8.11 14.58
N ASP A 365 -16.99 7.48 14.50
CA ASP A 365 -17.14 6.03 14.59
C ASP A 365 -16.62 5.39 13.30
N LEU A 366 -15.57 4.58 13.46
CA LEU A 366 -14.89 3.87 12.39
C LEU A 366 -15.77 2.83 11.69
N ASN A 367 -16.75 2.31 12.44
CA ASN A 367 -17.55 1.16 12.06
C ASN A 367 -18.97 1.54 11.64
N THR A 368 -19.24 2.84 11.47
CA THR A 368 -20.47 3.31 10.85
C THR A 368 -20.68 2.60 9.51
N LYS A 369 -21.92 2.25 9.22
CA LYS A 369 -22.30 1.52 8.01
C LYS A 369 -23.13 2.41 7.10
N THR A 370 -22.93 2.27 5.80
CA THR A 370 -23.86 2.77 4.77
C THR A 370 -25.16 1.96 4.77
N GLU A 371 -26.14 2.37 3.97
CA GLU A 371 -27.36 1.57 3.72
C GLU A 371 -27.05 0.17 3.14
N SER A 372 -25.97 0.03 2.36
CA SER A 372 -25.48 -1.26 1.86
C SER A 372 -24.76 -2.10 2.94
N GLY A 373 -24.61 -1.57 4.15
CA GLY A 373 -23.87 -2.19 5.25
C GLY A 373 -22.34 -2.08 5.10
N GLU A 374 -21.84 -1.32 4.13
CA GLU A 374 -20.41 -1.15 3.90
C GLU A 374 -19.82 -0.18 4.91
N THR A 375 -18.68 -0.55 5.53
CA THR A 375 -17.90 0.34 6.39
C THR A 375 -16.85 1.11 5.60
N ALA A 376 -16.21 2.11 6.21
CA ALA A 376 -15.08 2.83 5.59
C ALA A 376 -13.97 1.87 5.12
N LEU A 377 -13.68 0.80 5.87
CA LEU A 377 -12.70 -0.21 5.51
C LEU A 377 -13.09 -0.99 4.24
N MET A 378 -14.37 -1.37 4.13
CA MET A 378 -14.89 -2.05 2.94
C MET A 378 -14.86 -1.15 1.71
N ILE A 379 -15.19 0.13 1.88
CA ILE A 379 -15.13 1.12 0.80
C ILE A 379 -13.67 1.33 0.36
N SER A 380 -12.72 1.46 1.28
CA SER A 380 -11.30 1.52 0.93
C SER A 380 -10.84 0.27 0.18
N ALA A 381 -11.34 -0.92 0.53
CA ALA A 381 -11.08 -2.15 -0.20
C ALA A 381 -11.68 -2.17 -1.62
N LYS A 382 -12.92 -1.69 -1.77
CA LYS A 382 -13.62 -1.58 -3.05
C LYS A 382 -12.93 -0.64 -4.03
N TYR A 383 -12.45 0.50 -3.54
CA TYR A 383 -11.78 1.54 -4.34
C TYR A 383 -10.25 1.45 -4.33
N LYS A 384 -9.67 0.37 -3.79
CA LYS A 384 -8.22 0.07 -3.83
C LYS A 384 -7.33 1.09 -3.12
N GLN A 385 -7.82 1.66 -2.01
CA GLN A 385 -7.17 2.74 -1.27
C GLN A 385 -6.24 2.20 -0.19
N GLU A 386 -5.00 1.87 -0.55
CA GLU A 386 -4.00 1.23 0.32
C GLU A 386 -3.73 2.00 1.62
N GLU A 387 -3.46 3.30 1.50
CA GLU A 387 -3.10 4.15 2.66
C GLU A 387 -4.29 4.34 3.61
N CYS A 388 -5.52 4.37 3.10
CA CYS A 388 -6.71 4.41 3.94
C CYS A 388 -6.89 3.11 4.74
N VAL A 389 -6.60 1.94 4.14
CA VAL A 389 -6.62 0.66 4.85
C VAL A 389 -5.58 0.63 5.96
N LYS A 390 -4.36 1.14 5.72
CA LYS A 390 -3.30 1.24 6.76
C LYS A 390 -3.73 2.13 7.93
N VAL A 391 -4.30 3.31 7.64
CA VAL A 391 -4.81 4.23 8.67
C VAL A 391 -5.91 3.56 9.50
N LEU A 392 -6.91 2.96 8.84
CA LEU A 392 -8.02 2.29 9.52
C LEU A 392 -7.56 1.10 10.36
N ALA A 393 -6.65 0.28 9.84
CA ALA A 393 -6.08 -0.86 10.55
C ALA A 393 -5.28 -0.41 11.79
N LYS A 394 -4.51 0.69 11.67
CA LYS A 394 -3.72 1.24 12.78
C LYS A 394 -4.59 1.75 13.93
N VAL A 395 -5.73 2.38 13.63
CA VAL A 395 -6.64 2.90 14.67
C VAL A 395 -7.58 1.81 15.23
N GLY A 396 -7.59 0.62 14.63
CA GLY A 396 -8.37 -0.51 15.13
C GLY A 396 -9.79 -0.58 14.59
N ALA A 397 -10.00 -0.17 13.33
CA ALA A 397 -11.24 -0.48 12.60
C ALA A 397 -11.51 -2.00 12.62
N ASP A 398 -12.78 -2.38 12.63
CA ASP A 398 -13.18 -3.78 12.78
C ASP A 398 -13.20 -4.52 11.44
N PHE A 399 -12.31 -5.50 11.28
CA PHE A 399 -12.19 -6.34 10.10
C PHE A 399 -13.20 -7.50 10.06
N GLY A 400 -13.88 -7.77 11.18
CA GLY A 400 -14.87 -8.85 11.33
C GLY A 400 -16.28 -8.45 10.86
N LEU A 401 -16.48 -7.20 10.45
CA LEU A 401 -17.76 -6.73 9.93
C LEU A 401 -18.00 -7.19 8.49
N VAL A 402 -19.27 -7.35 8.14
CA VAL A 402 -19.74 -7.70 6.79
C VAL A 402 -20.83 -6.75 6.31
N SER A 403 -20.89 -6.56 4.99
CA SER A 403 -21.97 -5.84 4.31
C SER A 403 -23.31 -6.58 4.39
N VAL A 404 -24.39 -5.95 3.90
CA VAL A 404 -25.69 -6.62 3.76
C VAL A 404 -25.61 -7.83 2.81
N SER A 405 -24.70 -7.80 1.82
CA SER A 405 -24.41 -8.93 0.93
C SER A 405 -23.53 -10.02 1.57
N GLY A 406 -23.15 -9.89 2.85
CA GLY A 406 -22.29 -10.84 3.55
C GLY A 406 -20.81 -10.76 3.16
N GLN A 407 -20.39 -9.71 2.46
CA GLN A 407 -19.00 -9.55 2.03
C GLN A 407 -18.17 -8.80 3.09
N SER A 408 -16.99 -9.34 3.39
CA SER A 408 -15.97 -8.69 4.22
C SER A 408 -15.06 -7.79 3.39
N ALA A 409 -14.25 -6.96 4.04
CA ALA A 409 -13.26 -6.13 3.35
C ALA A 409 -12.26 -6.97 2.51
N SER A 410 -11.85 -8.14 3.01
CA SER A 410 -10.97 -9.06 2.28
C SER A 410 -11.66 -9.69 1.07
N SER A 411 -12.93 -10.08 1.21
CA SER A 411 -13.74 -10.61 0.10
C SER A 411 -13.93 -9.56 -1.00
N ILE A 412 -14.28 -8.33 -0.63
CA ILE A 412 -14.44 -7.20 -1.56
C ILE A 412 -13.13 -6.90 -2.30
N ALA A 413 -11.99 -6.87 -1.61
CA ALA A 413 -10.69 -6.69 -2.24
C ALA A 413 -10.39 -7.82 -3.25
N GLY A 414 -10.74 -9.07 -2.91
CA GLY A 414 -10.62 -10.22 -3.81
C GLY A 414 -11.49 -10.08 -5.07
N SER A 415 -12.77 -9.78 -4.91
CA SER A 415 -13.71 -9.59 -6.02
C SER A 415 -13.33 -8.43 -6.95
N ASN A 416 -12.59 -7.43 -6.47
CA ASN A 416 -12.12 -6.29 -7.25
C ASN A 416 -10.67 -6.43 -7.79
N TRP A 417 -10.12 -7.66 -7.80
CA TRP A 417 -8.74 -7.96 -8.24
C TRP A 417 -7.67 -7.14 -7.49
N TRP A 418 -7.86 -6.92 -6.18
CA TRP A 418 -6.96 -6.17 -5.31
C TRP A 418 -6.56 -6.92 -4.04
N SER A 419 -6.56 -8.26 -4.07
CA SER A 419 -6.17 -9.10 -2.94
C SER A 419 -4.73 -8.85 -2.47
N VAL A 420 -3.78 -8.69 -3.40
CA VAL A 420 -2.35 -8.50 -3.08
C VAL A 420 -2.09 -7.15 -2.40
N GLY A 421 -2.70 -6.07 -2.92
CA GLY A 421 -2.55 -4.74 -2.34
C GLY A 421 -3.17 -4.62 -0.95
N PHE A 422 -4.37 -5.19 -0.77
CA PHE A 422 -5.01 -5.30 0.54
C PHE A 422 -4.16 -6.13 1.51
N GLN A 423 -3.67 -7.29 1.07
CA GLN A 423 -2.80 -8.15 1.86
C GLN A 423 -1.53 -7.43 2.32
N ARG A 424 -0.86 -6.71 1.42
CA ARG A 424 0.32 -5.91 1.77
C ARG A 424 -0.02 -4.84 2.82
N ALA A 425 -1.09 -4.06 2.63
CA ALA A 425 -1.48 -3.00 3.56
C ALA A 425 -1.71 -3.50 4.99
N VAL A 426 -2.43 -4.62 5.11
CA VAL A 426 -2.75 -5.24 6.40
C VAL A 426 -1.50 -5.83 7.04
N LEU A 427 -0.67 -6.55 6.28
CA LEU A 427 0.58 -7.13 6.79
C LEU A 427 1.59 -6.07 7.24
N ASP A 428 1.75 -4.99 6.49
CA ASP A 428 2.62 -3.86 6.88
C ASP A 428 2.17 -3.25 8.21
N THR A 429 0.85 -3.14 8.42
CA THR A 429 0.29 -2.66 9.69
C THR A 429 0.60 -3.63 10.83
N ILE A 430 0.46 -4.94 10.62
CA ILE A 430 0.77 -5.96 11.62
C ILE A 430 2.27 -5.98 11.96
N ARG A 431 3.15 -5.86 10.96
CA ARG A 431 4.62 -5.75 11.16
C ARG A 431 4.99 -4.55 12.04
N SER A 432 4.22 -3.46 11.95
CA SER A 432 4.41 -2.27 12.82
C SER A 432 3.93 -2.46 14.26
N GLY A 433 3.34 -3.63 14.60
CA GLY A 433 2.84 -3.96 15.94
C GLY A 433 1.35 -3.64 16.16
N ASN A 434 0.66 -3.10 15.16
CA ASN A 434 -0.77 -2.80 15.23
C ASN A 434 -1.57 -3.97 14.66
N ILE A 435 -2.27 -4.70 15.53
CA ILE A 435 -3.10 -5.84 15.11
C ILE A 435 -4.50 -5.34 14.78
N PRO A 436 -5.04 -5.62 13.58
CA PRO A 436 -6.41 -5.28 13.26
C PRO A 436 -7.40 -5.97 14.21
N LYS A 437 -8.36 -5.19 14.72
CA LYS A 437 -9.44 -5.72 15.56
C LYS A 437 -10.43 -6.51 14.70
N SER A 438 -11.01 -7.55 15.28
CA SER A 438 -12.08 -8.32 14.64
C SER A 438 -13.12 -8.73 15.65
N SER A 439 -14.38 -8.31 15.47
CA SER A 439 -15.53 -8.80 16.27
C SER A 439 -15.90 -10.23 15.93
N ASN A 440 -15.56 -10.70 14.73
CA ASN A 440 -15.90 -12.02 14.23
C ASN A 440 -14.68 -12.69 13.60
N VAL A 441 -14.05 -13.57 14.38
CA VAL A 441 -12.83 -14.29 13.99
C VAL A 441 -13.05 -15.23 12.80
N ALA A 442 -14.29 -15.67 12.55
CA ALA A 442 -14.64 -16.46 11.37
C ALA A 442 -14.58 -15.64 10.08
N VAL A 443 -14.96 -14.36 10.15
CA VAL A 443 -14.86 -13.43 9.01
C VAL A 443 -13.41 -12.99 8.79
N PHE A 444 -12.73 -12.61 9.86
CA PHE A 444 -11.33 -12.20 9.80
C PHE A 444 -10.57 -12.63 11.05
N SER A 445 -9.61 -13.53 10.86
CA SER A 445 -8.62 -13.90 11.86
C SER A 445 -7.25 -13.39 11.42
N PRO A 446 -6.60 -12.47 12.18
CA PRO A 446 -5.25 -12.01 11.85
C PRO A 446 -4.26 -13.15 11.71
N LEU A 447 -4.37 -14.18 12.57
CA LEU A 447 -3.49 -15.35 12.54
C LEU A 447 -3.66 -16.15 11.25
N MET A 448 -4.89 -16.46 10.86
CA MET A 448 -5.19 -17.17 9.60
C MET A 448 -4.72 -16.37 8.39
N PHE A 449 -4.94 -15.06 8.42
CA PHE A 449 -4.56 -14.16 7.34
C PHE A 449 -3.03 -14.17 7.11
N ILE A 450 -2.25 -14.08 8.19
CA ILE A 450 -0.79 -14.17 8.14
C ILE A 450 -0.33 -15.55 7.66
N ALA A 451 -0.95 -16.61 8.19
CA ALA A 451 -0.60 -17.98 7.80
C ALA A 451 -0.88 -18.25 6.32
N GLN A 452 -1.98 -17.71 5.78
CA GLN A 452 -2.30 -17.79 4.35
C GLN A 452 -1.30 -16.99 3.50
N ALA A 453 -0.88 -15.82 3.97
CA ALA A 453 0.08 -14.96 3.31
C ALA A 453 1.51 -15.52 3.29
N GLY A 454 1.90 -16.28 4.31
CA GLY A 454 3.26 -16.78 4.47
C GLY A 454 4.24 -15.77 5.10
N ASP A 455 3.73 -14.78 5.84
CA ASP A 455 4.56 -13.68 6.37
C ASP A 455 5.10 -13.97 7.78
N ILE A 456 6.39 -14.29 7.85
CA ILE A 456 7.09 -14.61 9.11
C ILE A 456 7.23 -13.38 10.02
N ALA A 457 7.47 -12.20 9.43
CA ALA A 457 7.69 -10.98 10.22
C ALA A 457 6.41 -10.54 10.91
N ALA A 458 5.29 -10.57 10.19
CA ALA A 458 3.97 -10.31 10.75
C ALA A 458 3.59 -11.36 11.81
N LEU A 459 3.94 -12.64 11.58
CA LEU A 459 3.69 -13.71 12.54
C LEU A 459 4.45 -13.48 13.86
N LYS A 460 5.73 -13.12 13.80
CA LYS A 460 6.55 -12.84 14.99
C LYS A 460 6.03 -11.63 15.79
N ALA A 461 5.43 -10.64 15.13
CA ALA A 461 4.78 -9.52 15.80
C ALA A 461 3.47 -9.93 16.53
N LEU A 462 2.85 -11.04 16.13
CA LEU A 462 1.62 -11.57 16.69
C LEU A 462 1.86 -12.62 17.80
N ILE A 463 2.85 -13.50 17.63
CA ILE A 463 3.21 -14.56 18.59
C ILE A 463 3.75 -13.94 19.89
N GLY A 464 3.27 -14.42 21.03
CA GLY A 464 3.70 -13.96 22.37
C GLY A 464 2.73 -13.00 23.07
N ARG A 465 1.56 -12.72 22.48
CA ARG A 465 0.45 -12.02 23.14
C ARG A 465 -0.45 -13.01 23.89
N GLU A 466 -0.89 -12.64 25.08
CA GLU A 466 -1.68 -13.53 25.97
C GLU A 466 -3.03 -13.96 25.40
N GLU A 467 -3.64 -13.14 24.52
CA GLU A 467 -4.99 -13.37 23.98
C GLU A 467 -5.01 -14.24 22.71
N LEU A 468 -3.85 -14.68 22.20
CA LEU A 468 -3.78 -15.39 20.92
C LEU A 468 -4.05 -16.90 21.08
N ASN A 469 -5.20 -17.35 20.56
CA ASN A 469 -5.45 -18.79 20.38
C ASN A 469 -4.81 -19.30 19.08
N LEU A 470 -3.67 -19.99 19.19
CA LEU A 470 -2.97 -20.60 18.05
C LEU A 470 -3.77 -21.73 17.38
N ASP A 471 -4.65 -22.37 18.15
CA ASP A 471 -5.41 -23.56 17.77
C ASP A 471 -6.84 -23.24 17.29
N TYR A 472 -7.12 -21.95 17.06
CA TYR A 472 -8.37 -21.54 16.42
C TYR A 472 -8.54 -22.27 15.07
N GLN A 473 -9.73 -22.82 14.83
CA GLN A 473 -10.11 -23.45 13.58
C GLN A 473 -11.23 -22.64 12.90
N ASP A 474 -11.08 -22.40 11.59
CA ASP A 474 -12.10 -21.73 10.78
C ASP A 474 -13.36 -22.60 10.57
N ASP A 475 -14.34 -22.09 9.81
CA ASP A 475 -15.57 -22.81 9.50
C ASP A 475 -15.35 -24.14 8.77
N ASN A 476 -14.18 -24.37 8.17
CA ASN A 476 -13.82 -25.63 7.51
C ASN A 476 -12.97 -26.54 8.42
N GLY A 477 -12.68 -26.11 9.64
CA GLY A 477 -11.82 -26.81 10.59
C GLY A 477 -10.32 -26.60 10.34
N PHE A 478 -9.91 -25.62 9.54
CA PHE A 478 -8.50 -25.35 9.30
C PHE A 478 -7.92 -24.51 10.43
N SER A 479 -6.82 -24.99 11.05
CA SER A 479 -5.97 -24.20 11.95
C SER A 479 -4.93 -23.39 11.16
N ALA A 480 -4.28 -22.40 11.81
CA ALA A 480 -3.23 -21.60 11.15
C ALA A 480 -2.07 -22.47 10.65
N VAL A 481 -1.69 -23.48 11.43
CA VAL A 481 -0.69 -24.49 11.07
C VAL A 481 -1.12 -25.31 9.85
N MET A 482 -2.40 -25.69 9.75
CA MET A 482 -2.92 -26.38 8.58
C MET A 482 -2.90 -25.50 7.33
N VAL A 483 -3.24 -24.21 7.45
CA VAL A 483 -3.19 -23.27 6.33
C VAL A 483 -1.74 -23.10 5.84
N ALA A 484 -0.78 -22.89 6.75
CA ALA A 484 0.63 -22.79 6.40
C ALA A 484 1.14 -24.06 5.69
N ALA A 485 0.78 -25.24 6.21
CA ALA A 485 1.12 -26.51 5.60
C ALA A 485 0.49 -26.70 4.22
N SER A 486 -0.79 -26.37 4.06
CA SER A 486 -1.51 -26.49 2.79
C SER A 486 -1.00 -25.51 1.73
N LYS A 487 -0.50 -24.34 2.12
CA LYS A 487 0.05 -23.33 1.20
C LYS A 487 1.55 -23.50 0.93
N GLY A 488 2.23 -24.41 1.61
CA GLY A 488 3.66 -24.67 1.42
C GLY A 488 4.60 -23.70 2.16
N HIS A 489 4.09 -22.95 3.14
CA HIS A 489 4.85 -21.96 3.92
C HIS A 489 5.59 -22.59 5.11
N VAL A 490 6.74 -23.23 4.83
CA VAL A 490 7.52 -24.03 5.80
C VAL A 490 7.96 -23.21 7.02
N GLU A 491 8.46 -21.98 6.83
CA GLU A 491 8.99 -21.19 7.95
C GLU A 491 7.88 -20.66 8.87
N VAL A 492 6.72 -20.29 8.31
CA VAL A 492 5.52 -19.97 9.12
C VAL A 492 5.08 -21.18 9.91
N PHE A 493 5.06 -22.36 9.29
CA PHE A 493 4.75 -23.61 9.98
C PHE A 493 5.74 -23.90 11.12
N ARG A 494 7.04 -23.73 10.89
CA ARG A 494 8.08 -23.85 11.92
C ARG A 494 7.79 -22.95 13.11
N GLU A 495 7.62 -21.65 12.88
CA GLU A 495 7.39 -20.70 13.98
C GLU A 495 6.10 -21.02 14.76
N LEU A 496 5.02 -21.41 14.09
CA LEU A 496 3.77 -21.81 14.75
C LEU A 496 3.94 -23.07 15.63
N VAL A 497 4.63 -24.10 15.12
CA VAL A 497 4.88 -25.34 15.86
C VAL A 497 5.75 -25.06 17.09
N TYR A 498 6.79 -24.25 16.94
CA TYR A 498 7.67 -23.87 18.04
C TYR A 498 6.99 -22.95 19.07
N ALA A 499 5.98 -22.18 18.65
CA ALA A 499 5.10 -21.43 19.54
C ALA A 499 4.06 -22.29 20.29
N GLY A 500 3.93 -23.57 19.93
CA GLY A 500 3.10 -24.55 20.65
C GLY A 500 1.78 -24.90 19.97
N ALA A 501 1.56 -24.52 18.71
CA ALA A 501 0.34 -24.87 17.98
C ALA A 501 0.17 -26.39 17.82
N ASP A 502 -1.07 -26.87 17.92
CA ASP A 502 -1.42 -28.29 17.84
C ASP A 502 -1.52 -28.77 16.38
N VAL A 503 -0.53 -29.57 15.97
CA VAL A 503 -0.46 -30.20 14.64
C VAL A 503 -1.44 -31.37 14.46
N LYS A 504 -2.05 -31.85 15.55
CA LYS A 504 -2.93 -33.04 15.58
C LYS A 504 -4.39 -32.74 15.30
N LEU A 505 -4.75 -31.45 15.33
CA LEU A 505 -6.09 -31.03 15.01
C LEU A 505 -6.52 -31.63 13.67
N LEU A 506 -7.81 -31.90 13.55
CA LEU A 506 -8.41 -32.44 12.34
C LEU A 506 -9.34 -31.38 11.76
N ASN A 507 -9.22 -31.13 10.46
CA ASN A 507 -10.23 -30.35 9.75
C ASN A 507 -11.49 -31.19 9.49
N LYS A 508 -12.53 -30.59 8.92
CA LYS A 508 -13.79 -31.30 8.61
C LYS A 508 -13.62 -32.48 7.64
N SER A 509 -12.51 -32.54 6.90
CA SER A 509 -12.15 -33.66 6.01
C SER A 509 -11.32 -34.74 6.72
N GLY A 510 -11.08 -34.64 8.03
CA GLY A 510 -10.27 -35.59 8.79
C GLY A 510 -8.76 -35.49 8.52
N LYS A 511 -8.29 -34.36 7.98
CA LYS A 511 -6.88 -34.13 7.64
C LYS A 511 -6.17 -33.32 8.73
N THR A 512 -4.95 -33.73 9.06
CA THR A 512 -4.00 -32.99 9.90
C THR A 512 -3.16 -32.06 9.04
N ALA A 513 -2.40 -31.17 9.67
CA ALA A 513 -1.50 -30.28 8.95
C ALA A 513 -0.44 -31.03 8.13
N ILE A 514 0.08 -32.15 8.65
CA ILE A 514 1.08 -32.96 7.94
C ILE A 514 0.48 -33.60 6.69
N MET A 515 -0.72 -34.18 6.76
CA MET A 515 -1.41 -34.72 5.58
C MET A 515 -1.68 -33.64 4.51
N LEU A 516 -1.91 -32.39 4.93
CA LEU A 516 -2.08 -31.27 3.99
C LEU A 516 -0.76 -30.85 3.34
N SER A 517 0.38 -31.04 4.02
CA SER A 517 1.70 -30.75 3.47
C SER A 517 2.13 -31.74 2.38
N GLU A 518 1.63 -32.98 2.40
CA GLU A 518 1.95 -34.02 1.40
C GLU A 518 1.49 -33.64 -0.01
N LEU A 519 0.53 -32.72 -0.14
CA LEU A 519 0.06 -32.20 -1.43
C LEU A 519 1.02 -31.16 -2.04
N ASN A 520 2.04 -30.73 -1.29
CA ASN A 520 3.01 -29.74 -1.72
C ASN A 520 4.34 -30.38 -2.12
N GLN A 521 5.08 -29.72 -3.03
CA GLN A 521 6.43 -30.15 -3.43
C GLN A 521 7.45 -30.07 -2.28
N ASN A 522 7.15 -29.30 -1.24
CA ASN A 522 8.01 -29.07 -0.09
C ASN A 522 7.73 -30.02 1.10
N CYS A 523 6.99 -31.11 0.90
CA CYS A 523 6.58 -32.03 1.97
C CYS A 523 7.75 -32.50 2.86
N ASP A 524 8.90 -32.80 2.26
CA ASP A 524 10.12 -33.21 2.96
C ASP A 524 10.60 -32.18 4.00
N LEU A 525 10.40 -30.89 3.73
CA LEU A 525 10.79 -29.81 4.63
C LEU A 525 9.87 -29.74 5.85
N PHE A 526 8.57 -29.99 5.68
CA PHE A 526 7.62 -30.06 6.80
C PHE A 526 7.93 -31.26 7.70
N GLU A 527 8.19 -32.43 7.12
CA GLU A 527 8.65 -33.59 7.88
C GLU A 527 9.95 -33.32 8.63
N LYS A 528 10.90 -32.61 7.99
CA LYS A 528 12.16 -32.21 8.63
C LYS A 528 11.93 -31.29 9.83
N VAL A 529 11.08 -30.27 9.70
CA VAL A 529 10.73 -29.36 10.80
C VAL A 529 10.13 -30.14 11.98
N MET A 530 9.23 -31.08 11.71
CA MET A 530 8.61 -31.90 12.75
C MET A 530 9.59 -32.85 13.43
N LEU A 531 10.54 -33.42 12.67
CA LEU A 531 11.61 -34.25 13.22
C LEU A 531 12.51 -33.42 14.14
N GLU A 532 12.97 -32.25 13.69
CA GLU A 532 13.76 -31.31 14.49
C GLU A 532 13.03 -30.95 15.79
N PHE A 533 11.75 -30.58 15.69
CA PHE A 533 10.93 -30.25 16.85
C PHE A 533 10.81 -31.44 17.84
N ALA A 534 10.60 -32.66 17.35
CA ALA A 534 10.54 -33.85 18.20
C ALA A 534 11.89 -34.16 18.88
N LEU A 535 13.01 -33.91 18.19
CA LEU A 535 14.35 -34.07 18.74
C LEU A 535 14.67 -32.99 19.79
N GLU A 536 14.11 -31.79 19.69
CA GLU A 536 14.37 -30.71 20.66
C GLU A 536 13.40 -30.69 21.85
N LYS A 537 12.10 -30.78 21.59
CA LYS A 537 11.03 -30.60 22.60
C LYS A 537 10.38 -31.90 23.08
N GLY A 538 10.68 -33.03 22.43
CA GLY A 538 10.09 -34.33 22.74
C GLY A 538 8.66 -34.51 22.21
N ASN A 539 8.00 -35.60 22.61
CA ASN A 539 6.72 -36.03 22.01
C ASN A 539 5.47 -35.28 22.51
N ARG A 540 5.62 -34.16 23.25
CA ARG A 540 4.49 -33.53 23.95
C ARG A 540 3.43 -32.96 22.99
N ASN A 541 3.83 -32.52 21.79
CA ASN A 541 2.91 -32.05 20.75
C ASN A 541 2.99 -32.85 19.43
N ALA A 542 3.91 -33.80 19.30
CA ALA A 542 4.14 -34.57 18.07
C ALA A 542 3.37 -35.90 18.00
N GLY A 543 2.57 -36.27 19.01
CA GLY A 543 1.82 -37.54 19.01
C GLY A 543 0.92 -37.70 17.76
N GLY A 544 1.24 -38.68 16.91
CA GLY A 544 0.62 -38.88 15.58
C GLY A 544 1.60 -38.64 14.43
N PHE A 545 2.64 -37.84 14.64
CA PHE A 545 3.82 -37.77 13.76
C PHE A 545 4.80 -38.88 14.13
N TYR A 546 4.98 -39.81 13.21
CA TYR A 546 5.84 -40.97 13.38
C TYR A 546 7.33 -40.59 13.22
N ALA A 547 7.87 -39.78 14.14
CA ALA A 547 9.23 -39.22 14.04
C ALA A 547 10.31 -40.28 13.77
N LEU A 548 10.22 -41.44 14.42
CA LEU A 548 11.16 -42.55 14.21
C LEU A 548 11.03 -43.14 12.78
N HIS A 549 9.84 -43.16 12.22
CA HIS A 549 9.56 -43.63 10.87
C HIS A 549 10.13 -42.66 9.83
N CYS A 550 9.93 -41.35 10.02
CA CYS A 550 10.51 -40.32 9.17
C CYS A 550 12.04 -40.34 9.23
N ALA A 551 12.64 -40.44 10.41
CA ALA A 551 14.09 -40.55 10.56
C ALA A 551 14.66 -41.80 9.85
N ALA A 552 13.98 -42.95 10.00
CA ALA A 552 14.35 -44.20 9.33
C ALA A 552 14.22 -44.12 7.81
N ARG A 553 13.12 -43.54 7.30
CA ARG A 553 12.89 -43.31 5.86
C ARG A 553 13.97 -42.40 5.25
N ARG A 554 14.44 -41.40 6.00
CA ARG A 554 15.46 -40.44 5.54
C ARG A 554 16.91 -40.93 5.74
N GLY A 555 17.10 -42.05 6.43
CA GLY A 555 18.43 -42.59 6.73
C GLY A 555 19.21 -41.80 7.79
N ASP A 556 18.53 -40.99 8.62
CA ASP A 556 19.16 -40.15 9.65
C ASP A 556 19.52 -40.97 10.91
N LEU A 557 20.71 -41.56 10.90
CA LEU A 557 21.19 -42.46 11.96
C LEU A 557 21.26 -41.79 13.34
N ASP A 558 21.60 -40.49 13.39
CA ASP A 558 21.74 -39.76 14.65
C ASP A 558 20.36 -39.46 15.26
N ALA A 559 19.40 -39.07 14.43
CA ALA A 559 18.01 -38.91 14.87
C ALA A 559 17.43 -40.23 15.41
N VAL A 560 17.67 -41.36 14.73
CA VAL A 560 17.20 -42.67 15.19
C VAL A 560 17.87 -43.09 16.52
N ARG A 561 19.17 -42.86 16.69
CA ARG A 561 19.86 -43.09 17.97
C ARG A 561 19.22 -42.27 19.09
N LEU A 562 19.00 -40.98 18.86
CA LEU A 562 18.43 -40.09 19.88
C LEU A 562 16.98 -40.47 20.21
N LEU A 563 16.13 -40.68 19.21
CA LEU A 563 14.72 -41.06 19.41
C LEU A 563 14.60 -42.40 20.15
N THR A 564 15.40 -43.40 19.78
CA THR A 564 15.39 -44.71 20.45
C THR A 564 15.88 -44.59 21.90
N SER A 565 16.91 -43.79 22.17
CA SER A 565 17.39 -43.52 23.53
C SER A 565 16.33 -42.83 24.42
N ARG A 566 15.37 -42.13 23.80
CA ARG A 566 14.22 -41.48 24.46
C ARG A 566 13.00 -42.40 24.60
N GLY A 567 13.13 -43.68 24.28
CA GLY A 567 12.08 -44.68 24.46
C GLY A 567 11.04 -44.75 23.35
N TYR A 568 11.32 -44.24 22.15
CA TYR A 568 10.44 -44.45 21.00
C TYR A 568 10.44 -45.93 20.60
N GLY A 569 9.25 -46.52 20.45
CA GLY A 569 9.09 -47.93 20.11
C GLY A 569 9.53 -48.25 18.67
N VAL A 570 10.55 -49.09 18.53
CA VAL A 570 11.16 -49.47 17.23
C VAL A 570 10.26 -50.34 16.36
N ASN A 571 9.28 -51.02 16.96
CA ASN A 571 8.35 -51.93 16.27
C ASN A 571 6.92 -51.40 16.17
N VAL A 572 6.67 -50.15 16.58
CA VAL A 572 5.33 -49.54 16.47
C VAL A 572 5.05 -49.30 14.99
N PRO A 573 3.94 -49.79 14.43
CA PRO A 573 3.56 -49.50 13.05
C PRO A 573 2.95 -48.09 12.91
N ASP A 574 3.10 -47.49 11.73
CA ASP A 574 2.37 -46.29 11.32
C ASP A 574 0.91 -46.59 10.91
N GLY A 575 0.19 -45.56 10.45
CA GLY A 575 -1.22 -45.67 10.05
C GLY A 575 -1.47 -46.66 8.89
N ASP A 576 -0.46 -46.93 8.06
CA ASP A 576 -0.52 -47.87 6.94
C ASP A 576 0.10 -49.24 7.30
N GLY A 577 0.51 -49.41 8.56
CA GLY A 577 1.10 -50.64 9.07
C GLY A 577 2.61 -50.76 8.80
N TYR A 578 3.30 -49.72 8.35
CA TYR A 578 4.75 -49.76 8.16
C TYR A 578 5.49 -49.55 9.47
N THR A 579 6.53 -50.35 9.72
CA THR A 579 7.47 -50.08 10.82
C THR A 579 8.63 -49.20 10.34
N PRO A 580 9.41 -48.57 11.24
CA PRO A 580 10.61 -47.84 10.86
C PRO A 580 11.57 -48.69 10.01
N LEU A 581 11.73 -49.98 10.34
CA LEU A 581 12.57 -50.91 9.59
C LEU A 581 12.05 -51.11 8.16
N MET A 582 10.73 -51.23 7.97
CA MET A 582 10.15 -51.37 6.63
C MET A 582 10.38 -50.16 5.75
N LEU A 583 10.32 -48.95 6.31
CA LEU A 583 10.60 -47.72 5.57
C LEU A 583 12.09 -47.61 5.21
N ALA A 584 12.99 -47.87 6.15
CA ALA A 584 14.43 -47.92 5.87
C ALA A 584 14.77 -48.97 4.80
N ALA A 585 14.12 -50.14 4.86
CA ALA A 585 14.28 -51.22 3.89
C ALA A 585 13.78 -50.82 2.50
N ARG A 586 12.61 -50.15 2.43
CA ARG A 586 12.01 -49.68 1.19
C ARG A 586 12.90 -48.64 0.49
N GLU A 587 13.51 -47.73 1.24
CA GLU A 587 14.42 -46.70 0.71
C GLU A 587 15.87 -47.21 0.54
N GLY A 588 16.17 -48.47 0.87
CA GLY A 588 17.48 -49.10 0.64
C GLY A 588 18.57 -48.73 1.65
N HIS A 589 18.23 -48.15 2.81
CA HIS A 589 19.18 -47.68 3.80
C HIS A 589 19.74 -48.83 4.67
N GLY A 590 20.80 -49.50 4.21
CA GLY A 590 21.45 -50.63 4.88
C GLY A 590 21.92 -50.35 6.33
N PRO A 591 22.77 -49.32 6.56
CA PRO A 591 23.23 -48.97 7.91
C PRO A 591 22.09 -48.60 8.87
N MET A 592 21.00 -48.03 8.35
CA MET A 592 19.80 -47.73 9.14
C MET A 592 19.06 -49.01 9.54
N CYS A 593 18.93 -49.97 8.63
CA CYS A 593 18.36 -51.27 8.94
C CYS A 593 19.18 -52.00 10.02
N GLU A 594 20.51 -51.95 9.94
CA GLU A 594 21.41 -52.53 10.96
C GLU A 594 21.23 -51.84 12.32
N LEU A 595 21.16 -50.51 12.34
CA LEU A 595 20.90 -49.74 13.56
C LEU A 595 19.53 -50.10 14.16
N LEU A 596 18.46 -50.20 13.37
CA LEU A 596 17.14 -50.56 13.87
C LEU A 596 17.09 -52.01 14.39
N ILE A 597 17.74 -52.96 13.68
CA ILE A 597 17.85 -54.36 14.10
C ILE A 597 18.61 -54.48 15.42
N SER A 598 19.73 -53.78 15.57
CA SER A 598 20.49 -53.78 16.83
C SER A 598 19.70 -53.18 18.00
N ASN A 599 18.73 -52.32 17.72
CA ASN A 599 17.76 -51.79 18.69
C ASN A 599 16.49 -52.66 18.84
N GLY A 600 16.49 -53.89 18.33
CA GLY A 600 15.42 -54.86 18.51
C GLY A 600 14.29 -54.80 17.48
N ALA A 601 14.53 -54.27 16.29
CA ALA A 601 13.55 -54.30 15.20
C ALA A 601 13.25 -55.73 14.73
N VAL A 602 11.97 -56.05 14.55
CA VAL A 602 11.50 -57.37 14.14
C VAL A 602 11.27 -57.40 12.62
N CYS A 603 11.94 -58.34 11.93
CA CYS A 603 11.93 -58.42 10.47
C CYS A 603 10.70 -59.09 9.84
N ASP A 604 9.92 -59.86 10.62
CA ASP A 604 8.79 -60.67 10.14
C ASP A 604 7.41 -59.98 10.26
N ILE A 605 7.37 -58.77 10.83
CA ILE A 605 6.17 -57.94 10.86
C ILE A 605 5.69 -57.72 9.42
N LYS A 606 4.37 -57.70 9.25
CA LYS A 606 3.71 -57.45 7.96
C LYS A 606 2.89 -56.17 8.03
N ASN A 607 3.00 -55.33 7.01
CA ASN A 607 2.13 -54.16 6.88
C ASN A 607 0.71 -54.55 6.46
N ALA A 608 -0.18 -53.57 6.30
CA ALA A 608 -1.57 -53.81 5.88
C ALA A 608 -1.70 -54.54 4.54
N ARG A 609 -0.65 -54.50 3.69
CA ARG A 609 -0.59 -55.18 2.38
C ARG A 609 0.07 -56.57 2.45
N GLY A 610 0.40 -57.05 3.64
CA GLY A 610 1.07 -58.34 3.85
C GLY A 610 2.57 -58.34 3.52
N GLU A 611 3.17 -57.17 3.30
CA GLU A 611 4.58 -56.99 2.94
C GLU A 611 5.47 -56.96 4.18
N THR A 612 6.58 -57.70 4.15
CA THR A 612 7.66 -57.65 5.15
C THR A 612 8.76 -56.67 4.71
N ALA A 613 9.62 -56.26 5.64
CA ALA A 613 10.79 -55.42 5.32
C ALA A 613 11.66 -56.02 4.21
N LEU A 614 11.88 -57.34 4.21
CA LEU A 614 12.61 -58.05 3.16
C LEU A 614 11.92 -57.96 1.79
N SER A 615 10.58 -58.10 1.76
CA SER A 615 9.82 -57.99 0.51
C SER A 615 9.84 -56.58 -0.07
N LEU A 616 9.86 -55.55 0.79
CA LEU A 616 9.98 -54.14 0.38
C LEU A 616 11.38 -53.82 -0.16
N ALA A 617 12.44 -54.31 0.49
CA ALA A 617 13.82 -54.15 0.01
C ALA A 617 14.03 -54.76 -1.38
N ARG A 618 13.41 -55.92 -1.65
CA ARG A 618 13.47 -56.62 -2.95
C ARG A 618 12.70 -55.94 -4.07
N LYS A 619 11.59 -55.27 -3.75
CA LYS A 619 10.76 -54.56 -4.75
C LYS A 619 11.47 -53.33 -5.33
N ASN A 620 12.41 -52.74 -4.60
CA ASN A 620 13.18 -51.57 -5.05
C ASN A 620 14.44 -51.97 -5.84
N SER A 621 14.28 -52.82 -6.87
CA SER A 621 15.35 -53.49 -7.62
C SER A 621 16.21 -52.60 -8.53
N SER A 622 16.16 -51.27 -8.37
CA SER A 622 16.95 -50.32 -9.18
C SER A 622 18.35 -50.04 -8.61
N MET A 623 18.61 -50.40 -7.35
CA MET A 623 19.92 -50.28 -6.71
C MET A 623 20.32 -51.61 -6.04
N LYS A 624 21.61 -51.94 -6.01
CA LYS A 624 22.13 -53.03 -5.17
C LYS A 624 21.91 -52.58 -3.71
N ASN A 625 20.82 -53.03 -3.10
CA ASN A 625 20.39 -52.52 -1.80
C ASN A 625 21.11 -53.28 -0.66
N ASP A 626 22.06 -52.64 -0.01
CA ASP A 626 22.70 -53.15 1.22
C ASP A 626 21.65 -53.50 2.29
N ALA A 627 20.50 -52.82 2.30
CA ALA A 627 19.37 -53.14 3.15
C ALA A 627 18.81 -54.55 2.95
N GLU A 628 18.74 -55.06 1.71
CA GLU A 628 18.30 -56.44 1.49
C GLU A 628 19.27 -57.42 2.13
N LEU A 629 20.58 -57.22 1.96
CA LEU A 629 21.60 -58.09 2.51
C LEU A 629 21.56 -58.11 4.04
N VAL A 630 21.46 -56.93 4.66
CA VAL A 630 21.38 -56.78 6.13
C VAL A 630 20.14 -57.49 6.70
N ILE A 631 18.98 -57.29 6.07
CA ILE A 631 17.74 -57.92 6.54
C ILE A 631 17.77 -59.43 6.29
N LEU A 632 18.31 -59.88 5.14
CA LEU A 632 18.46 -61.28 4.82
C LEU A 632 19.44 -61.99 5.75
N ASP A 633 20.52 -61.31 6.15
CA ASP A 633 21.49 -61.79 7.13
C ASP A 633 20.82 -62.01 8.49
N GLU A 634 20.01 -61.06 8.95
CA GLU A 634 19.31 -61.19 10.23
C GLU A 634 18.20 -62.26 10.17
N VAL A 635 17.43 -62.33 9.09
CA VAL A 635 16.41 -63.39 8.91
C VAL A 635 17.07 -64.78 8.91
N ALA A 636 18.20 -64.93 8.21
CA ALA A 636 18.97 -66.18 8.19
C ALA A 636 19.54 -66.52 9.57
N ARG A 637 20.04 -65.52 10.31
CA ARG A 637 20.52 -65.68 11.68
C ARG A 637 19.40 -66.14 12.61
N MET A 638 18.25 -65.49 12.58
CA MET A 638 17.08 -65.83 13.39
C MET A 638 16.56 -67.25 13.09
N LEU A 639 16.56 -67.66 11.82
CA LEU A 639 16.21 -69.02 11.42
C LEU A 639 17.11 -70.07 12.08
N VAL A 640 18.43 -69.91 11.99
CA VAL A 640 19.36 -70.92 12.50
C VAL A 640 19.41 -70.96 14.02
N LEU A 641 19.20 -69.82 14.70
CA LEU A 641 19.13 -69.72 16.16
C LEU A 641 17.79 -70.21 16.73
N GLY A 642 16.67 -69.94 16.04
CA GLY A 642 15.36 -70.48 16.38
C GLY A 642 15.29 -72.00 16.19
N GLY A 643 16.00 -72.50 15.19
CA GLY A 643 16.08 -73.89 14.83
C GLY A 643 14.87 -74.36 14.00
N GLY A 644 15.04 -75.47 13.29
CA GLY A 644 14.00 -75.96 12.39
C GLY A 644 14.17 -77.42 12.00
N HIS A 645 13.12 -77.96 11.41
CA HIS A 645 13.08 -79.34 10.94
C HIS A 645 13.79 -79.49 9.59
N VAL A 646 14.76 -80.38 9.53
CA VAL A 646 15.43 -80.79 8.28
C VAL A 646 15.54 -82.31 8.22
N LEU A 647 15.66 -82.85 7.01
CA LEU A 647 15.96 -84.25 6.79
C LEU A 647 17.47 -84.44 6.71
N LYS A 648 18.04 -85.20 7.65
CA LYS A 648 19.47 -85.50 7.67
C LYS A 648 19.76 -86.81 6.92
N HIS A 649 20.73 -86.79 6.02
CA HIS A 649 21.23 -88.01 5.40
C HIS A 649 22.27 -88.72 6.27
N THR A 650 22.27 -90.05 6.23
CA THR A 650 23.27 -90.89 6.92
C THR A 650 24.27 -91.49 5.93
N LYS A 651 25.48 -91.79 6.44
CA LYS A 651 26.56 -92.48 5.70
C LYS A 651 26.88 -91.84 4.34
N GLY A 652 27.03 -90.50 4.30
CA GLY A 652 27.38 -89.77 3.07
C GLY A 652 26.37 -89.90 1.93
N GLY A 653 25.08 -90.11 2.26
CA GLY A 653 23.99 -90.21 1.28
C GLY A 653 23.52 -91.64 0.96
N LYS A 654 24.19 -92.68 1.46
CA LYS A 654 23.79 -94.09 1.21
C LYS A 654 22.50 -94.50 1.94
N GLY A 655 22.25 -93.94 3.13
CA GLY A 655 21.07 -94.26 3.93
C GLY A 655 19.83 -93.41 3.62
N THR A 656 18.69 -93.80 4.18
CA THR A 656 17.45 -93.02 4.08
C THR A 656 17.57 -91.72 4.89
N PRO A 657 17.10 -90.58 4.34
CA PRO A 657 17.01 -89.35 5.09
C PRO A 657 16.02 -89.49 6.24
N HIS A 658 16.29 -88.85 7.38
CA HIS A 658 15.43 -88.90 8.56
C HIS A 658 15.33 -87.55 9.23
N ARG A 659 14.16 -87.25 9.80
CA ARG A 659 13.86 -85.95 10.40
C ARG A 659 14.75 -85.65 11.60
N LYS A 660 15.26 -84.42 11.63
CA LYS A 660 16.07 -83.85 12.71
C LYS A 660 15.77 -82.38 12.90
N ASP A 661 15.86 -81.96 14.15
CA ASP A 661 15.72 -80.56 14.55
C ASP A 661 17.13 -80.02 14.69
N ILE A 662 17.50 -79.10 13.81
CA ILE A 662 18.80 -78.46 13.82
C ILE A 662 18.67 -77.06 14.40
N ARG A 663 19.64 -76.66 15.23
CA ARG A 663 19.72 -75.30 15.80
C ARG A 663 21.18 -74.93 16.03
N MET A 664 21.54 -73.69 15.72
CA MET A 664 22.82 -73.08 16.08
C MET A 664 22.78 -72.54 17.51
N LEU A 665 23.83 -72.78 18.29
CA LEU A 665 24.02 -72.20 19.60
C LEU A 665 24.86 -70.94 19.43
N GLY A 666 24.22 -69.77 19.55
CA GLY A 666 24.71 -68.48 19.02
C GLY A 666 26.08 -68.01 19.52
N SER A 667 26.55 -68.43 20.69
CA SER A 667 27.84 -68.01 21.24
C SER A 667 29.03 -68.91 20.86
N GLU A 668 28.79 -70.12 20.35
CA GLU A 668 29.83 -71.15 20.18
C GLU A 668 30.04 -71.58 18.71
N GLY A 669 29.22 -71.08 17.77
CA GLY A 669 29.24 -71.56 16.38
C GLY A 669 28.90 -73.06 16.24
N VAL A 670 28.27 -73.63 17.27
CA VAL A 670 27.96 -75.06 17.36
C VAL A 670 26.57 -75.34 16.76
N LEU A 671 26.52 -76.19 15.76
CA LEU A 671 25.28 -76.77 15.26
C LEU A 671 24.91 -78.02 16.08
N ARG A 672 23.71 -78.01 16.66
CA ARG A 672 23.15 -79.14 17.40
C ARG A 672 22.03 -79.78 16.59
N TRP A 673 22.02 -81.12 16.53
CA TRP A 673 20.83 -81.86 16.13
C TRP A 673 20.37 -82.89 17.18
N GLY A 674 19.16 -82.68 17.68
CA GLY A 674 18.54 -83.48 18.75
C GLY A 674 19.06 -83.17 20.16
N ASN A 675 18.60 -83.94 21.16
CA ASN A 675 18.71 -83.58 22.59
C ASN A 675 20.04 -83.94 23.27
N SER A 676 20.99 -84.56 22.56
CA SER A 676 22.26 -85.02 23.16
C SER A 676 23.42 -84.08 22.83
N ARG A 677 24.17 -83.67 23.85
CA ARG A 677 25.42 -82.89 23.70
C ARG A 677 26.48 -83.61 22.85
N ARG A 678 26.42 -84.95 22.74
CA ARG A 678 27.34 -85.75 21.92
C ARG A 678 27.16 -85.56 20.40
N ARG A 679 26.11 -84.85 19.97
CA ARG A 679 25.76 -84.60 18.56
C ARG A 679 25.99 -83.14 18.14
N ASN A 680 26.62 -82.36 19.01
CA ASN A 680 27.08 -81.01 18.71
C ASN A 680 28.25 -81.10 17.72
N VAL A 681 28.20 -80.32 16.66
CA VAL A 681 29.34 -80.16 15.75
C VAL A 681 29.68 -78.70 15.57
N ILE A 682 30.97 -78.41 15.46
CA ILE A 682 31.45 -77.08 15.08
C ILE A 682 31.49 -77.07 13.56
N CYS A 683 30.69 -76.19 12.97
CA CYS A 683 30.68 -75.97 11.53
C CYS A 683 31.93 -75.18 11.15
N ARG A 684 32.62 -75.59 10.08
CA ARG A 684 33.69 -74.81 9.45
C ARG A 684 33.14 -74.02 8.26
N GLU A 685 32.40 -74.71 7.41
CA GLU A 685 31.74 -74.12 6.24
C GLU A 685 30.37 -74.78 6.01
N ALA A 686 29.46 -74.05 5.39
CA ALA A 686 28.21 -74.56 4.84
C ALA A 686 28.15 -74.21 3.35
N LYS A 687 27.68 -75.14 2.55
CA LYS A 687 27.60 -75.01 1.09
C LYS A 687 26.24 -75.46 0.60
N LEU A 688 25.73 -74.74 -0.40
CA LEU A 688 24.50 -75.06 -1.09
C LEU A 688 24.70 -76.31 -1.97
N GLY A 689 23.69 -77.16 -2.06
CA GLY A 689 23.70 -78.35 -2.88
C GLY A 689 24.47 -79.54 -2.29
N PRO A 690 24.45 -80.69 -2.98
CA PRO A 690 25.17 -81.90 -2.57
C PRO A 690 26.68 -81.80 -2.84
N SER A 691 27.49 -82.52 -2.07
CA SER A 691 28.93 -82.67 -2.37
C SER A 691 29.16 -83.72 -3.48
N PRO A 692 30.31 -83.69 -4.20
CA PRO A 692 30.60 -84.67 -5.26
C PRO A 692 30.53 -86.13 -4.77
N ALA A 693 30.97 -86.39 -3.52
CA ALA A 693 30.88 -87.70 -2.89
C ALA A 693 29.43 -88.14 -2.66
N PHE A 694 28.57 -87.21 -2.25
CA PHE A 694 27.14 -87.46 -2.04
C PHE A 694 26.42 -87.74 -3.37
N GLN A 695 26.73 -86.98 -4.42
CA GLN A 695 26.17 -87.20 -5.77
C GLN A 695 26.51 -88.61 -6.29
N LYS A 696 27.76 -89.05 -6.11
CA LYS A 696 28.20 -90.40 -6.48
C LYS A 696 27.42 -91.48 -5.71
N ASN A 697 27.19 -91.28 -4.41
CA ASN A 697 26.50 -92.24 -3.55
C ASN A 697 24.99 -92.36 -3.82
N ARG A 698 24.38 -91.36 -4.47
CA ARG A 698 22.94 -91.36 -4.80
C ARG A 698 22.65 -91.48 -6.30
N ARG A 699 23.66 -91.73 -7.14
CA ARG A 699 23.51 -91.90 -8.59
C ARG A 699 22.48 -93.01 -8.87
N GLY A 700 21.32 -92.62 -9.43
CA GLY A 700 20.20 -93.52 -9.73
C GLY A 700 18.97 -93.43 -8.80
N LYS A 701 18.99 -92.63 -7.72
CA LYS A 701 17.87 -92.52 -6.76
C LYS A 701 16.90 -91.34 -7.01
N GLY A 702 17.07 -90.56 -8.09
CA GLY A 702 16.16 -89.48 -8.51
C GLY A 702 16.16 -88.22 -7.64
N ASP A 703 16.70 -88.27 -6.42
CA ASP A 703 16.67 -87.22 -5.39
C ASP A 703 18.02 -86.50 -5.19
N VAL A 704 18.97 -86.68 -6.12
CA VAL A 704 20.35 -86.20 -5.98
C VAL A 704 20.45 -84.67 -5.94
N ASN A 705 19.62 -83.99 -6.75
CA ASN A 705 19.62 -82.54 -6.92
C ASN A 705 18.33 -81.92 -6.37
N GLU A 706 17.77 -82.48 -5.29
CA GLU A 706 16.62 -81.89 -4.64
C GLU A 706 16.97 -80.44 -4.22
N PRO A 707 16.15 -79.44 -4.59
CA PRO A 707 16.52 -78.02 -4.47
C PRO A 707 16.78 -77.58 -3.04
N GLY A 708 16.24 -78.28 -2.04
CA GLY A 708 16.46 -78.01 -0.62
C GLY A 708 17.72 -78.64 -0.01
N VAL A 709 18.59 -79.27 -0.80
CA VAL A 709 19.81 -79.93 -0.28
C VAL A 709 20.88 -78.89 0.02
N PHE A 710 21.44 -78.96 1.23
CA PHE A 710 22.68 -78.27 1.59
C PHE A 710 23.56 -79.18 2.43
N HIS A 711 24.85 -78.85 2.53
CA HIS A 711 25.77 -79.60 3.38
C HIS A 711 26.65 -78.69 4.21
N ILE A 712 27.05 -79.21 5.35
CA ILE A 712 28.04 -78.59 6.22
C ILE A 712 29.32 -79.41 6.20
N VAL A 713 30.46 -78.74 6.33
CA VAL A 713 31.74 -79.37 6.64
C VAL A 713 32.11 -78.97 8.05
N THR A 714 32.35 -79.97 8.89
CA THR A 714 32.77 -79.78 10.27
C THR A 714 34.27 -79.47 10.34
N THR A 715 34.74 -78.93 11.47
CA THR A 715 36.19 -78.72 11.72
C THR A 715 37.02 -80.00 11.63
N LYS A 716 36.39 -81.17 11.79
CA LYS A 716 36.99 -82.49 11.63
C LYS A 716 36.95 -83.04 10.19
N ASN A 717 36.68 -82.18 9.19
CA ASN A 717 36.52 -82.54 7.78
C ASN A 717 35.41 -83.57 7.48
N ASN A 718 34.43 -83.74 8.38
CA ASN A 718 33.26 -84.56 8.08
C ASN A 718 32.19 -83.74 7.39
N GLU A 719 31.64 -84.28 6.30
CA GLU A 719 30.50 -83.71 5.57
C GLU A 719 29.18 -84.29 6.08
N VAL A 720 28.20 -83.40 6.30
CA VAL A 720 26.84 -83.79 6.67
C VAL A 720 25.84 -83.08 5.77
N HIS A 721 25.01 -83.86 5.08
CA HIS A 721 24.00 -83.37 4.15
C HIS A 721 22.62 -83.32 4.81
N PHE A 722 21.92 -82.23 4.55
CA PHE A 722 20.56 -81.94 5.01
C PHE A 722 19.67 -81.56 3.84
N VAL A 723 18.38 -81.81 3.98
CA VAL A 723 17.36 -81.35 3.04
C VAL A 723 16.27 -80.60 3.82
N CYS A 724 15.98 -79.36 3.42
CA CYS A 724 14.89 -78.56 3.98
C CYS A 724 13.66 -78.55 3.08
N GLN A 725 12.46 -78.46 3.69
CA GLN A 725 11.17 -78.53 2.98
C GLN A 725 10.80 -77.27 2.18
N GLY A 726 11.60 -76.21 2.24
CA GLY A 726 11.33 -74.92 1.57
C GLY A 726 12.12 -74.69 0.26
N GLY A 727 12.67 -75.74 -0.34
CA GLY A 727 13.40 -75.64 -1.61
C GLY A 727 14.72 -74.83 -1.51
N LEU A 728 15.14 -74.25 -2.63
CA LEU A 728 16.45 -73.59 -2.78
C LEU A 728 16.62 -72.38 -1.86
N GLU A 729 15.62 -71.50 -1.81
CA GLU A 729 15.66 -70.28 -0.99
C GLU A 729 15.85 -70.59 0.49
N MET A 730 15.18 -71.64 0.98
CA MET A 730 15.32 -72.06 2.37
C MET A 730 16.70 -72.67 2.65
N ALA A 731 17.25 -73.43 1.70
CA ALA A 731 18.60 -73.99 1.81
C ALA A 731 19.67 -72.87 1.80
N GLU A 732 19.48 -71.83 0.98
CA GLU A 732 20.32 -70.64 0.96
C GLU A 732 20.29 -69.89 2.29
N LEU A 733 19.10 -69.70 2.90
CA LEU A 733 18.97 -69.10 4.23
C LEU A 733 19.67 -69.92 5.31
N TRP A 734 19.54 -71.24 5.30
CA TRP A 734 20.25 -72.12 6.24
C TRP A 734 21.76 -72.01 6.09
N VAL A 735 22.28 -72.09 4.86
CA VAL A 735 23.72 -71.95 4.57
C VAL A 735 24.24 -70.59 5.01
N ARG A 736 23.53 -69.52 4.63
CA ARG A 736 23.88 -68.14 4.96
C ARG A 736 23.90 -67.92 6.48
N GLY A 737 22.85 -68.34 7.19
CA GLY A 737 22.75 -68.21 8.64
C GLY A 737 23.82 -69.01 9.39
N ILE A 738 24.10 -70.26 8.98
CA ILE A 738 25.17 -71.07 9.57
C ILE A 738 26.52 -70.39 9.37
N MET A 739 26.80 -69.88 8.16
CA MET A 739 28.04 -69.17 7.87
C MET A 739 28.19 -67.88 8.67
N LEU A 740 27.11 -67.10 8.84
CA LEU A 740 27.13 -65.86 9.62
C LEU A 740 27.42 -66.13 11.10
N VAL A 741 26.69 -67.06 11.73
CA VAL A 741 26.89 -67.40 13.15
C VAL A 741 28.27 -68.04 13.37
N THR A 742 28.74 -68.88 12.44
CA THR A 742 30.07 -69.48 12.51
C THR A 742 31.17 -68.43 12.37
N LYS A 743 31.05 -67.48 11.42
CA LYS A 743 32.01 -66.39 11.27
C LYS A 743 32.05 -65.50 12.50
N ALA A 744 30.90 -65.15 13.06
CA ALA A 744 30.81 -64.35 14.29
C ALA A 744 31.49 -65.06 15.47
N ALA A 745 31.29 -66.37 15.64
CA ALA A 745 31.93 -67.15 16.70
C ALA A 745 33.46 -67.38 16.52
N MET A 746 33.99 -67.17 15.31
CA MET A 746 35.43 -67.31 15.02
C MET A 746 36.21 -65.99 15.14
N HIS A 747 35.51 -64.85 15.10
CA HIS A 747 36.11 -63.51 15.12
C HIS A 747 35.66 -62.64 16.31
N GLY A 748 34.61 -63.04 17.04
CA GLY A 748 34.24 -62.51 18.35
C GLY A 748 34.86 -63.35 19.45
#